data_AF-A0A2V2MPM0-F1
#
_entry.id   AF-A0A2V2MPM0-F1
#
_cell.length_a   1.000
_cell.length_b   1.000
_cell.length_c   1.000
_cell.angle_alpha   90.00
_cell.angle_beta   90.00
_cell.angle_gamma   90.00
#
_symmetry.space_group_name_H-M   'P 1'
#
loop_
_entity.id
_entity.type
_entity.pdbx_description
1 polymer ?
#
loop_
_entity_poly.entity_id
_entity_poly.type
_entity_poly.pdbx_seq_one_letter_code
_entity_poly.pdbx_strand_id
1 'polypeptide(L)'
;MPLATRRDKETEIIWGIRDFVSRFSRMPEGMWLAETAVDTETLEILAEQGILFTILSPYQARRIRKSAGSSWELTDPQKLDAGRPYLCRLPSGRSIALFFYDYAIAGEIAFGSLLSNGEQFADRMISTFSGRDDSPRLLSIATDGETYGHHHRFADMALAYALNIIEEKKLAKITIFGEYLENHPPEYVVEIYENTSWSCNHGVERWKSDCGCRTYHACLISDPGECISLANTTPPNNPRLWNQKWRGPLREAMDNLNNSLSVMYKKEAGLLLSDPRAARNEYIDLILEKSEDRLTRFVSQHMIPGISSDQIVRALKLLEVQHNALLMYTSCGWFFDELSGIETVQVMMYACRAIQLTQELTGFDYEPAYTGILSRAVSNIPSNGSGADIYENYVKTAVVDKDQIACFYAISALLSGSIKDTSLYTYQIRCGQCRLERADNLGLMTSTAFFRSELTHEEFHLVIASVWLGEMVYVGGTKKFVSEDDFAQMEQDLWDAFGRRDNQGIIHNLKKNCDAMIPYRKIFPDGRRKIQESVLATTMRDLESHLYELFPGDIALMPSLKGEGITPPTILTSLEQFILNAEVRRCLENGTIGIPLLKKAVTRLILSRATPDTRLLSSSATSRISRDVKKIMFEPYSVQKIRDLNLLLRALKPLSLPLDLRESQNIYFANYSRCIDQVRRNVENDKELHQWIDEFQELGKYFDIVYDVASSSEENHSPNPL
;
A
#
# COMPACT_ATOMS: atom_id res chain seq x y z
N MET A 1 0.16 -12.41 17.51
CA MET A 1 1.13 -12.74 18.57
C MET A 1 0.84 -14.02 19.35
N PRO A 2 -0.30 -14.21 20.06
CA PRO A 2 -0.47 -15.38 20.95
C PRO A 2 -0.35 -16.75 20.26
N LEU A 3 -0.67 -16.79 18.97
CA LEU A 3 -0.55 -17.99 18.15
C LEU A 3 0.85 -18.22 17.56
N ALA A 4 1.77 -17.26 17.67
CA ALA A 4 3.12 -17.39 17.13
C ALA A 4 4.03 -18.19 18.07
N THR A 5 5.08 -18.80 17.54
CA THR A 5 6.12 -19.41 18.39
C THR A 5 6.84 -18.34 19.20
N ARG A 6 7.42 -18.69 20.35
CA ARG A 6 8.19 -17.73 21.16
C ARG A 6 9.27 -17.01 20.35
N ARG A 7 10.02 -17.74 19.53
CA ARG A 7 11.08 -17.19 18.68
C ARG A 7 10.53 -16.16 17.68
N ASP A 8 9.36 -16.44 17.11
CA ASP A 8 8.74 -15.53 16.13
C ASP A 8 8.16 -14.30 16.84
N LYS A 9 7.56 -14.46 18.02
CA LYS A 9 7.13 -13.34 18.87
C LYS A 9 8.29 -12.37 19.16
N GLU A 10 9.43 -12.91 19.61
CA GLU A 10 10.61 -12.10 19.92
C GLU A 10 11.11 -11.33 18.68
N THR A 11 11.24 -12.00 17.53
CA THR A 11 11.70 -11.34 16.31
C THR A 11 10.74 -10.25 15.84
N GLU A 12 9.43 -10.51 15.80
CA GLU A 12 8.45 -9.49 15.38
C GLU A 12 8.44 -8.27 16.31
N ILE A 13 8.56 -8.46 17.63
CA ILE A 13 8.67 -7.35 18.59
C ILE A 13 9.96 -6.56 18.37
N ILE A 14 11.11 -7.24 18.22
CA ILE A 14 12.41 -6.58 17.96
C ILE A 14 12.35 -5.80 16.64
N TRP A 15 11.75 -6.37 15.60
CA TRP A 15 11.62 -5.72 14.29
C TRP A 15 10.71 -4.50 14.37
N GLY A 16 9.58 -4.58 15.07
CA GLY A 16 8.70 -3.44 15.31
C GLY A 16 9.41 -2.30 16.06
N ILE A 17 10.23 -2.63 17.07
CA ILE A 17 11.04 -1.65 17.79
C ILE A 17 12.10 -1.03 16.87
N ARG A 18 12.83 -1.82 16.10
CA ARG A 18 13.89 -1.33 15.21
C ARG A 18 13.34 -0.46 14.07
N ASP A 19 12.21 -0.84 13.47
CA ASP A 19 11.51 -0.02 12.49
C ASP A 19 11.11 1.33 13.11
N PHE A 20 10.50 1.33 14.30
CA PHE A 20 10.15 2.56 15.01
C PHE A 20 11.39 3.44 15.29
N VAL A 21 12.47 2.86 15.83
CA VAL A 21 13.71 3.58 16.12
C VAL A 21 14.31 4.17 14.84
N SER A 22 14.28 3.44 13.72
CA SER A 22 14.80 3.94 12.44
C SER A 22 14.05 5.17 11.92
N ARG A 23 12.74 5.24 12.16
CA ARG A 23 11.87 6.34 11.70
C ARG A 23 11.89 7.54 12.64
N PHE A 24 11.96 7.29 13.95
CA PHE A 24 11.72 8.33 14.97
C PHE A 24 12.93 8.62 15.86
N SER A 25 14.05 7.90 15.68
CA SER A 25 15.31 8.10 16.43
C SER A 25 15.18 8.05 17.95
N ARG A 26 14.19 7.31 18.47
CA ARG A 26 13.97 7.05 19.90
C ARG A 26 13.33 5.68 20.10
N MET A 27 13.41 5.15 21.32
CA MET A 27 12.69 3.93 21.69
C MET A 27 11.16 4.18 21.74
N PRO A 28 10.34 3.23 21.30
CA PRO A 28 8.90 3.27 21.54
C PRO A 28 8.61 2.99 23.02
N GLU A 29 7.73 3.78 23.63
CA GLU A 29 7.27 3.55 25.00
C GLU A 29 6.11 2.56 25.05
N GLY A 30 5.31 2.50 23.98
CA GLY A 30 4.19 1.58 23.85
C GLY A 30 4.21 0.84 22.53
N MET A 31 3.58 -0.33 22.49
CA MET A 31 3.44 -1.13 21.28
C MET A 31 2.00 -1.59 21.10
N TRP A 32 1.43 -1.37 19.92
CA TRP A 32 0.12 -1.91 19.54
C TRP A 32 0.28 -3.37 19.08
N LEU A 33 -0.39 -4.29 19.75
CA LEU A 33 -0.44 -5.69 19.33
C LEU A 33 -1.45 -5.85 18.19
N ALA A 34 -1.08 -6.55 17.13
CA ALA A 34 -2.01 -6.86 16.02
C ALA A 34 -3.31 -7.46 16.57
N GLU A 35 -4.44 -6.86 16.22
CA GLU A 35 -5.78 -7.23 16.70
C GLU A 35 -5.95 -7.14 18.23
N THR A 36 -5.10 -6.37 18.90
CA THR A 36 -4.88 -6.37 20.36
C THR A 36 -4.72 -7.78 20.93
N ALA A 37 -4.25 -8.73 20.11
CA ALA A 37 -4.21 -10.12 20.46
C ALA A 37 -3.11 -10.35 21.51
N VAL A 38 -3.47 -10.84 22.69
CA VAL A 38 -2.61 -10.83 23.87
C VAL A 38 -2.65 -12.15 24.65
N ASP A 39 -1.49 -12.51 25.18
CA ASP A 39 -1.27 -13.54 26.20
C ASP A 39 -0.14 -13.07 27.14
N THR A 40 0.02 -13.73 28.28
CA THR A 40 1.05 -13.35 29.27
C THR A 40 2.47 -13.43 28.69
N GLU A 41 2.76 -14.40 27.82
CA GLU A 41 4.08 -14.53 27.20
C GLU A 41 4.40 -13.33 26.28
N THR A 42 3.43 -12.84 25.51
CA THR A 42 3.62 -11.65 24.67
C THR A 42 3.92 -10.43 25.53
N LEU A 43 3.20 -10.24 26.64
CA LEU A 43 3.46 -9.15 27.58
C LEU A 43 4.83 -9.25 28.25
N GLU A 44 5.29 -10.46 28.56
CA GLU A 44 6.66 -10.73 29.05
C GLU A 44 7.72 -10.28 28.05
N ILE A 45 7.56 -10.63 26.78
CA ILE A 45 8.52 -10.25 25.74
C ILE A 45 8.51 -8.73 25.52
N LEU A 46 7.34 -8.08 25.52
CA LEU A 46 7.24 -6.62 25.45
C LEU A 46 8.00 -5.95 26.60
N ALA A 47 7.74 -6.38 27.83
CA ALA A 47 8.39 -5.84 29.03
C ALA A 47 9.91 -6.11 29.04
N GLU A 48 10.34 -7.28 28.55
CA GLU A 48 11.75 -7.63 28.38
C GLU A 48 12.47 -6.71 27.39
N GLN A 49 11.78 -6.26 26.33
CA GLN A 49 12.31 -5.33 25.33
C GLN A 49 12.15 -3.84 25.73
N GLY A 50 11.71 -3.57 26.97
CA GLY A 50 11.60 -2.21 27.51
C GLY A 50 10.34 -1.45 27.10
N ILE A 51 9.32 -2.13 26.56
CA ILE A 51 8.01 -1.51 26.30
C ILE A 51 7.29 -1.29 27.63
N LEU A 52 6.84 -0.05 27.85
CA LEU A 52 6.23 0.40 29.10
C LEU A 52 4.72 0.11 29.14
N PHE A 53 4.03 0.20 27.99
CA PHE A 53 2.59 -0.03 27.94
C PHE A 53 2.07 -0.64 26.63
N THR A 54 0.86 -1.20 26.68
CA THR A 54 0.05 -1.55 25.51
C THR A 54 -1.42 -1.17 25.75
N ILE A 55 -2.20 -1.15 24.67
CA ILE A 55 -3.63 -0.85 24.68
C ILE A 55 -4.41 -2.14 24.40
N LEU A 56 -5.48 -2.39 25.16
CA LEU A 56 -6.32 -3.58 25.04
C LEU A 56 -7.81 -3.20 25.09
N SER A 57 -8.67 -4.13 24.71
CA SER A 57 -10.11 -4.02 24.89
C SER A 57 -10.54 -4.30 26.33
N PRO A 58 -11.55 -3.61 26.88
CA PRO A 58 -12.02 -3.82 28.25
C PRO A 58 -12.37 -5.27 28.61
N TYR A 59 -12.82 -6.07 27.63
CA TYR A 59 -13.16 -7.47 27.88
C TYR A 59 -11.96 -8.40 28.03
N GLN A 60 -10.76 -7.92 27.69
CA GLN A 60 -9.53 -8.67 27.88
C GLN A 60 -9.03 -8.58 29.32
N ALA A 61 -9.57 -7.66 30.12
CA ALA A 61 -9.37 -7.66 31.57
C ALA A 61 -10.19 -8.80 32.21
N ARG A 62 -9.55 -9.59 33.07
CA ARG A 62 -10.17 -10.69 33.82
C ARG A 62 -10.60 -10.29 35.21
N ARG A 63 -9.70 -9.65 35.94
CA ARG A 63 -9.93 -9.19 37.31
C ARG A 63 -8.98 -8.07 37.68
N ILE A 64 -9.42 -7.19 38.55
CA ILE A 64 -8.65 -6.05 39.05
C ILE A 64 -8.59 -6.05 40.57
N ARG A 65 -7.62 -5.33 41.13
CA ARG A 65 -7.53 -5.02 42.55
C ARG A 65 -6.77 -3.72 42.79
N LYS A 66 -7.09 -2.98 43.85
CA LYS A 66 -6.48 -1.68 44.14
C LYS A 66 -5.05 -1.78 44.67
N SER A 67 -4.65 -2.85 45.35
CA SER A 67 -3.26 -2.98 45.84
C SER A 67 -2.88 -4.44 46.09
N ALA A 68 -1.58 -4.67 46.33
CA ALA A 68 -1.06 -5.97 46.77
C ALA A 68 -1.55 -6.27 48.20
N GLY A 69 -2.79 -6.73 48.34
CA GLY A 69 -3.44 -7.03 49.62
C GLY A 69 -4.96 -6.91 49.59
N SER A 70 -5.52 -6.16 48.63
CA SER A 70 -6.98 -6.11 48.42
C SER A 70 -7.48 -7.37 47.70
N SER A 71 -8.75 -7.73 47.93
CA SER A 71 -9.43 -8.79 47.21
C SER A 71 -9.46 -8.52 45.71
N TRP A 72 -9.39 -9.59 44.92
CA TRP A 72 -9.63 -9.52 43.49
C TRP A 72 -11.12 -9.35 43.20
N GLU A 73 -11.42 -8.46 42.26
CA GLU A 73 -12.77 -8.24 41.74
C GLU A 73 -12.80 -8.64 40.27
N LEU A 74 -13.75 -9.50 39.89
CA LEU A 74 -13.97 -9.84 38.49
C LEU A 74 -14.41 -8.59 37.74
N THR A 75 -13.84 -8.39 36.56
CA THR A 75 -14.16 -7.23 35.72
C THR A 75 -15.44 -7.48 34.92
N ASP A 76 -16.32 -6.49 34.95
CA ASP A 76 -17.40 -6.34 33.97
C ASP A 76 -16.89 -5.40 32.87
N PRO A 77 -16.75 -5.84 31.61
CA PRO A 77 -16.18 -5.02 30.54
C PRO A 77 -16.93 -3.70 30.32
N GLN A 78 -18.23 -3.64 30.64
CA GLN A 78 -19.04 -2.42 30.53
C GLN A 78 -18.82 -1.44 31.68
N LYS A 79 -18.24 -1.90 32.79
CA LYS A 79 -18.01 -1.11 34.00
C LYS A 79 -16.54 -0.86 34.29
N LEU A 80 -15.63 -1.53 33.57
CA LEU A 80 -14.20 -1.30 33.70
C LEU A 80 -13.91 0.17 33.40
N ASP A 81 -13.20 0.85 34.31
CA ASP A 81 -12.85 2.24 34.09
C ASP A 81 -11.69 2.35 33.10
N ALA A 82 -12.01 2.62 31.83
CA ALA A 82 -11.07 2.92 30.76
C ALA A 82 -10.33 4.26 30.96
N GLY A 83 -10.72 5.04 31.97
CA GLY A 83 -10.17 6.37 32.26
C GLY A 83 -8.78 6.37 32.89
N ARG A 84 -8.22 5.21 33.23
CA ARG A 84 -6.98 5.06 34.01
C ARG A 84 -6.14 3.87 33.51
N PRO A 85 -4.81 3.88 33.72
CA PRO A 85 -3.97 2.73 33.45
C PRO A 85 -4.04 1.68 34.57
N TYR A 86 -3.71 0.44 34.23
CA TYR A 86 -3.63 -0.69 35.15
C TYR A 86 -2.27 -1.37 35.06
N LEU A 87 -1.71 -1.80 36.20
CA LEU A 87 -0.45 -2.53 36.24
C LEU A 87 -0.69 -4.03 36.03
N CYS A 88 -0.13 -4.61 34.99
CA CYS A 88 -0.05 -6.05 34.83
C CYS A 88 1.27 -6.57 35.40
N ARG A 89 1.21 -7.43 36.42
CA ARG A 89 2.39 -8.09 37.00
C ARG A 89 2.63 -9.42 36.30
N LEU A 90 3.85 -9.63 35.84
CA LEU A 90 4.21 -10.75 35.00
C LEU A 90 4.97 -11.83 35.79
N PRO A 91 4.92 -13.12 35.38
CA PRO A 91 5.58 -14.22 36.07
C PRO A 91 7.07 -14.02 36.38
N SER A 92 7.82 -13.32 35.52
CA SER A 92 9.25 -13.02 35.68
C SER A 92 9.55 -11.99 36.79
N GLY A 93 8.51 -11.36 37.35
CA GLY A 93 8.63 -10.23 38.28
C GLY A 93 8.66 -8.87 37.58
N ARG A 94 8.74 -8.84 36.24
CA ARG A 94 8.51 -7.62 35.44
C ARG A 94 7.05 -7.18 35.52
N SER A 95 6.79 -5.98 35.02
CA SER A 95 5.43 -5.46 34.90
C SER A 95 5.30 -4.57 33.67
N ILE A 96 4.08 -4.45 33.16
CA ILE A 96 3.72 -3.58 32.05
C ILE A 96 2.42 -2.86 32.36
N ALA A 97 2.28 -1.59 31.95
CA ALA A 97 1.02 -0.87 32.08
C ALA A 97 0.06 -1.25 30.94
N LEU A 98 -1.22 -1.42 31.27
CA LEU A 98 -2.28 -1.70 30.32
C LEU A 98 -3.29 -0.54 30.34
N PHE A 99 -3.52 0.03 29.16
CA PHE A 99 -4.63 0.94 28.91
C PHE A 99 -5.79 0.17 28.30
N PHE A 100 -7.01 0.52 28.69
CA PHE A 100 -8.22 0.01 28.06
C PHE A 100 -8.93 1.16 27.36
N TYR A 101 -9.35 0.96 26.10
CA TYR A 101 -10.08 1.99 25.36
C TYR A 101 -11.58 1.97 25.68
N ASP A 102 -12.26 3.10 25.45
CA ASP A 102 -13.71 3.22 25.57
C ASP A 102 -14.41 2.44 24.44
N TYR A 103 -14.94 1.27 24.78
CA TYR A 103 -15.57 0.36 23.82
C TYR A 103 -16.81 0.96 23.14
N ALA A 104 -17.58 1.79 23.85
CA ALA A 104 -18.81 2.35 23.32
C ALA A 104 -18.50 3.39 22.23
N ILE A 105 -17.60 4.34 22.52
CA ILE A 105 -17.22 5.37 21.54
C ILE A 105 -16.47 4.76 20.37
N ALA A 106 -15.56 3.80 20.60
CA ALA A 106 -14.89 3.09 19.52
C ALA A 106 -15.89 2.41 18.55
N GLY A 107 -16.96 1.80 19.10
CA GLY A 107 -18.04 1.23 18.30
C GLY A 107 -18.88 2.26 17.54
N GLU A 108 -19.20 3.40 18.17
CA GLU A 108 -19.91 4.53 17.53
C GLU A 108 -19.11 5.14 16.37
N ILE A 109 -17.79 5.18 16.48
CA ILE A 109 -16.88 5.64 15.42
C ILE A 109 -16.82 4.62 14.29
N ALA A 110 -16.64 3.34 14.60
CA ALA A 110 -16.46 2.30 13.59
C ALA A 110 -17.75 2.04 12.77
N PHE A 111 -18.91 2.01 13.42
CA PHE A 111 -20.17 1.55 12.82
C PHE A 111 -21.31 2.57 12.86
N GLY A 112 -21.13 3.71 13.51
CA GLY A 112 -22.15 4.75 13.66
C GLY A 112 -21.96 5.93 12.71
N SER A 113 -22.74 6.99 12.95
CA SER A 113 -22.67 8.26 12.19
C SER A 113 -21.89 9.36 12.91
N LEU A 114 -21.18 9.02 14.00
CA LEU A 114 -20.54 10.01 14.87
C LEU A 114 -19.52 10.88 14.13
N LEU A 115 -18.85 10.31 13.12
CA LEU A 115 -17.86 11.00 12.30
C LEU A 115 -18.44 11.90 11.19
N SER A 116 -19.77 12.02 11.07
CA SER A 116 -20.41 12.92 10.09
C SER A 116 -20.37 14.40 10.47
N ASN A 117 -20.08 14.72 11.73
CA ASN A 117 -20.03 16.08 12.25
C ASN A 117 -19.00 16.20 13.38
N GLY A 118 -17.99 17.06 13.20
CA GLY A 118 -16.91 17.22 14.17
C GLY A 118 -17.33 17.87 15.51
N GLU A 119 -18.37 18.73 15.52
CA GLU A 119 -18.88 19.30 16.77
C GLU A 119 -19.58 18.24 17.62
N GLN A 120 -20.44 17.41 17.00
CA GLN A 120 -21.06 16.27 17.68
C GLN A 120 -20.01 15.29 18.21
N PHE A 121 -18.94 15.08 17.44
CA PHE A 121 -17.85 14.21 17.87
C PHE A 121 -17.11 14.79 19.08
N ALA A 122 -16.81 16.09 19.08
CA ALA A 122 -16.21 16.78 20.23
C ALA A 122 -17.11 16.68 21.47
N ASP A 123 -18.39 17.02 21.35
CA ASP A 123 -19.36 16.95 22.45
C ASP A 123 -19.44 15.53 23.04
N ARG A 124 -19.44 14.51 22.17
CA ARG A 124 -19.46 13.11 22.59
C ARG A 124 -18.21 12.74 23.36
N MET A 125 -17.02 13.13 22.91
CA MET A 125 -15.76 12.90 23.64
C MET A 125 -15.78 13.59 25.01
N ILE A 126 -16.17 14.86 25.06
CA ILE A 126 -16.19 15.64 26.31
C ILE A 126 -17.22 15.11 27.31
N SER A 127 -18.35 14.56 26.84
CA SER A 127 -19.38 13.98 27.70
C SER A 127 -18.86 12.86 28.63
N THR A 128 -17.74 12.22 28.30
CA THR A 128 -17.13 11.15 29.10
C THR A 128 -16.51 11.62 30.43
N PHE A 129 -16.25 12.92 30.53
CA PHE A 129 -15.72 13.58 31.72
C PHE A 129 -16.83 14.13 32.63
N SER A 130 -18.04 14.35 32.11
CA SER A 130 -19.17 14.95 32.84
C SER A 130 -19.63 14.10 34.02
N GLY A 131 -19.88 14.75 35.17
CA GLY A 131 -20.46 14.10 36.36
C GLY A 131 -19.53 13.14 37.09
N ARG A 132 -18.23 13.17 36.80
CA ARG A 132 -17.17 12.41 37.46
C ARG A 132 -16.50 13.27 38.54
N ASP A 133 -15.72 12.66 39.43
CA ASP A 133 -14.92 13.37 40.43
C ASP A 133 -13.75 14.13 39.78
N ASP A 134 -13.07 15.00 40.53
CA ASP A 134 -11.90 15.77 40.08
C ASP A 134 -10.63 14.90 39.89
N SER A 135 -10.78 13.57 39.77
CA SER A 135 -9.64 12.68 39.55
C SER A 135 -9.10 12.84 38.11
N PRO A 136 -7.78 12.74 37.89
CA PRO A 136 -7.22 12.74 36.53
C PRO A 136 -7.75 11.54 35.73
N ARG A 137 -8.27 11.78 34.53
CA ARG A 137 -8.82 10.72 33.66
C ARG A 137 -8.41 10.92 32.21
N LEU A 138 -8.25 9.81 31.49
CA LEU A 138 -7.91 9.77 30.07
C LEU A 138 -9.08 9.20 29.26
N LEU A 139 -9.52 9.88 28.21
CA LEU A 139 -10.35 9.23 27.20
C LEU A 139 -9.43 8.50 26.20
N SER A 140 -9.43 7.18 26.25
CA SER A 140 -8.73 6.33 25.28
C SER A 140 -9.72 5.81 24.24
N ILE A 141 -9.42 6.00 22.95
CA ILE A 141 -10.22 5.49 21.83
C ILE A 141 -9.26 4.72 20.92
N ALA A 142 -9.65 3.51 20.49
CA ALA A 142 -8.87 2.70 19.56
C ALA A 142 -9.75 2.26 18.38
N THR A 143 -9.33 2.62 17.18
CA THR A 143 -9.97 2.29 15.89
C THR A 143 -8.91 2.17 14.80
N ASP A 144 -9.22 1.46 13.72
CA ASP A 144 -8.31 1.34 12.57
C ASP A 144 -8.17 2.69 11.86
N GLY A 145 -6.95 3.06 11.46
CA GLY A 145 -6.67 4.37 10.88
C GLY A 145 -7.42 4.63 9.58
N GLU A 146 -7.70 3.57 8.82
CA GLU A 146 -8.47 3.56 7.57
C GLU A 146 -9.93 4.00 7.79
N THR A 147 -10.42 4.00 9.04
CA THR A 147 -11.72 4.57 9.40
C THR A 147 -11.82 6.03 8.97
N TYR A 148 -10.74 6.80 9.10
CA TYR A 148 -10.71 8.22 8.85
C TYR A 148 -10.34 8.51 7.38
N GLY A 149 -11.35 8.56 6.50
CA GLY A 149 -11.23 8.97 5.11
C GLY A 149 -11.39 7.84 4.09
N HIS A 150 -10.98 6.60 4.40
CA HIS A 150 -11.14 5.46 3.49
C HIS A 150 -12.49 4.77 3.69
N HIS A 151 -12.82 4.33 4.91
CA HIS A 151 -14.12 3.72 5.20
C HIS A 151 -15.24 4.76 5.37
N HIS A 152 -14.94 5.86 6.06
CA HIS A 152 -15.86 7.00 6.20
C HIS A 152 -15.26 8.23 5.51
N ARG A 153 -15.81 8.58 4.36
CA ARG A 153 -15.37 9.75 3.58
C ARG A 153 -15.49 11.01 4.44
N PHE A 154 -14.42 11.82 4.46
CA PHE A 154 -14.31 13.07 5.25
C PHE A 154 -14.28 12.92 6.78
N ALA A 155 -14.21 11.69 7.32
CA ALA A 155 -14.10 11.49 8.76
C ALA A 155 -12.79 12.04 9.36
N ASP A 156 -11.72 12.12 8.57
CA ASP A 156 -10.48 12.80 8.91
C ASP A 156 -10.70 14.30 9.19
N MET A 157 -11.56 14.97 8.41
CA MET A 157 -11.95 16.37 8.65
C MET A 157 -12.77 16.51 9.94
N ALA A 158 -13.69 15.57 10.20
CA ALA A 158 -14.47 15.58 11.43
C ALA A 158 -13.58 15.42 12.68
N LEU A 159 -12.58 14.53 12.61
CA LEU A 159 -11.57 14.37 13.67
C LEU A 159 -10.78 15.68 13.86
N ALA A 160 -10.24 16.26 12.79
CA ALA A 160 -9.47 17.50 12.88
C ALA A 160 -10.29 18.65 13.49
N TYR A 161 -11.53 18.82 13.05
CA TYR A 161 -12.44 19.84 13.58
C TYR A 161 -12.78 19.61 15.06
N ALA A 162 -13.02 18.36 15.45
CA ALA A 162 -13.31 18.00 16.84
C ALA A 162 -12.14 18.35 17.78
N LEU A 163 -10.91 18.01 17.37
CA LEU A 163 -9.70 18.34 18.14
C LEU A 163 -9.50 19.85 18.25
N ASN A 164 -9.70 20.59 17.15
CA ASN A 164 -9.59 22.05 17.14
C ASN A 164 -10.56 22.71 18.14
N ILE A 165 -11.84 22.28 18.15
CA ILE A 165 -12.82 22.79 19.12
C ILE A 165 -12.39 22.52 20.56
N ILE A 166 -11.88 21.31 20.84
CA ILE A 166 -11.47 20.92 22.18
C ILE A 166 -10.33 21.80 22.69
N GLU A 167 -9.35 22.09 21.82
CA GLU A 167 -8.20 22.96 22.15
C GLU A 167 -8.61 24.42 22.28
N GLU A 168 -9.33 24.98 21.30
CA GLU A 168 -9.73 26.39 21.28
C GLU A 168 -10.58 26.75 22.50
N LYS A 169 -11.53 25.89 22.85
CA LYS A 169 -12.42 26.10 24.01
C LYS A 169 -11.80 25.62 25.32
N LYS A 170 -10.58 25.05 25.30
CA LYS A 170 -9.87 24.48 26.46
C LYS A 170 -10.73 23.47 27.24
N LEU A 171 -11.49 22.65 26.51
CA LEU A 171 -12.45 21.68 27.03
C LEU A 171 -11.77 20.46 27.68
N ALA A 172 -10.64 20.05 27.13
CA ALA A 172 -9.78 18.99 27.65
C ALA A 172 -8.34 19.20 27.16
N LYS A 173 -7.37 18.54 27.82
CA LYS A 173 -5.98 18.51 27.34
C LYS A 173 -5.78 17.32 26.40
N ILE A 174 -5.35 17.59 25.17
CA ILE A 174 -4.86 16.53 24.27
C ILE A 174 -3.50 16.06 24.78
N THR A 175 -3.33 14.75 24.93
CA THR A 175 -2.12 14.13 25.46
C THR A 175 -1.89 12.76 24.80
N ILE A 176 -0.72 12.19 25.04
CA ILE A 176 -0.35 10.83 24.61
C ILE A 176 -0.26 9.90 25.82
N PHE A 177 -0.42 8.60 25.60
CA PHE A 177 -0.40 7.60 26.69
C PHE A 177 0.86 7.65 27.56
N GLY A 178 2.03 7.91 26.97
CA GLY A 178 3.30 8.03 27.69
C GLY A 178 3.31 9.18 28.70
N GLU A 179 2.95 10.38 28.26
CA GLU A 179 2.84 11.58 29.11
C GLU A 179 1.80 11.37 30.22
N TYR A 180 0.65 10.76 29.90
CA TYR A 180 -0.37 10.46 30.91
C TYR A 180 0.16 9.45 31.93
N LEU A 181 0.83 8.38 31.50
CA LEU A 181 1.37 7.34 32.37
C LEU A 181 2.45 7.86 33.33
N GLU A 182 3.31 8.76 32.86
CA GLU A 182 4.36 9.38 33.67
C GLU A 182 3.76 10.23 34.81
N ASN A 183 2.70 10.98 34.52
CA ASN A 183 2.04 11.84 35.51
C ASN A 183 1.04 11.07 36.40
N HIS A 184 0.50 9.97 35.91
CA HIS A 184 -0.59 9.21 36.56
C HIS A 184 -0.30 7.70 36.50
N PRO A 185 0.66 7.21 37.32
CA PRO A 185 1.04 5.79 37.32
C PRO A 185 -0.12 4.89 37.78
N PRO A 186 -0.13 3.60 37.39
CA PRO A 186 -1.26 2.73 37.69
C PRO A 186 -1.39 2.45 39.19
N GLU A 187 -2.54 2.78 39.75
CA GLU A 187 -2.89 2.41 41.14
C GLU A 187 -3.44 0.99 41.23
N TYR A 188 -4.08 0.49 40.17
CA TYR A 188 -4.76 -0.79 40.16
C TYR A 188 -3.90 -1.85 39.48
N VAL A 189 -3.95 -3.08 39.99
CA VAL A 189 -3.35 -4.25 39.34
C VAL A 189 -4.43 -4.97 38.55
N VAL A 190 -4.11 -5.42 37.34
CA VAL A 190 -4.99 -6.18 36.46
C VAL A 190 -4.37 -7.52 36.07
N GLU A 191 -5.22 -8.53 35.92
CA GLU A 191 -4.89 -9.75 35.19
C GLU A 191 -5.75 -9.84 33.93
N ILE A 192 -5.16 -10.37 32.85
CA ILE A 192 -5.82 -10.52 31.55
C ILE A 192 -6.43 -11.92 31.38
N TYR A 193 -7.35 -12.04 30.42
CA TYR A 193 -7.68 -13.34 29.83
C TYR A 193 -6.63 -13.71 28.78
N GLU A 194 -6.12 -14.93 28.86
CA GLU A 194 -5.15 -15.48 27.90
C GLU A 194 -5.78 -15.68 26.51
N ASN A 195 -4.95 -15.55 25.46
CA ASN A 195 -5.34 -15.86 24.08
C ASN A 195 -6.59 -15.10 23.61
N THR A 196 -6.70 -13.84 24.01
CA THR A 196 -7.78 -12.94 23.60
C THR A 196 -7.32 -11.96 22.52
N SER A 197 -8.27 -11.28 21.89
CA SER A 197 -8.10 -10.22 20.87
C SER A 197 -9.31 -9.31 20.92
N TRP A 198 -9.31 -8.11 20.35
CA TRP A 198 -10.45 -7.16 20.36
C TRP A 198 -11.58 -7.46 19.37
N SER A 199 -11.34 -8.28 18.34
CA SER A 199 -12.23 -8.43 17.18
C SER A 199 -12.90 -9.82 17.11
N CYS A 200 -12.76 -10.63 18.16
CA CYS A 200 -13.36 -11.97 18.24
C CYS A 200 -13.73 -12.35 19.68
N ASN A 201 -15.03 -12.64 19.88
CA ASN A 201 -15.57 -13.09 21.18
C ASN A 201 -15.04 -14.45 21.64
N HIS A 202 -14.44 -15.22 20.72
CA HIS A 202 -13.83 -16.51 21.00
C HIS A 202 -12.30 -16.39 21.21
N GLY A 203 -11.79 -15.18 21.51
CA GLY A 203 -10.36 -14.92 21.64
C GLY A 203 -9.66 -15.01 20.29
N VAL A 204 -8.54 -15.73 20.21
CA VAL A 204 -7.75 -15.85 18.95
C VAL A 204 -8.28 -16.89 17.95
N GLU A 205 -9.43 -17.50 18.22
CA GLU A 205 -9.98 -18.58 17.38
C GLU A 205 -10.29 -18.13 15.94
N ARG A 206 -10.57 -16.82 15.71
CA ARG A 206 -10.73 -16.26 14.35
C ARG A 206 -9.55 -16.60 13.44
N TRP A 207 -8.32 -16.67 13.96
CA TRP A 207 -7.12 -16.89 13.14
C TRP A 207 -6.61 -18.33 13.11
N LYS A 208 -7.40 -19.31 13.59
CA LYS A 208 -7.02 -20.73 13.53
C LYS A 208 -8.16 -21.73 13.37
N SER A 209 -9.42 -21.36 13.63
CA SER A 209 -10.53 -22.32 13.63
C SER A 209 -11.84 -21.74 13.08
N ASP A 210 -12.82 -22.63 12.87
CA ASP A 210 -14.19 -22.28 12.50
C ASP A 210 -14.98 -21.77 13.72
N CYS A 211 -14.64 -20.57 14.20
CA CYS A 211 -15.32 -19.94 15.33
C CYS A 211 -16.67 -19.30 14.95
N GLY A 212 -17.07 -19.37 13.67
CA GLY A 212 -18.30 -18.78 13.14
C GLY A 212 -18.32 -17.25 13.09
N CYS A 213 -17.26 -16.55 13.53
CA CYS A 213 -17.14 -15.10 13.38
C CYS A 213 -16.92 -14.76 11.90
N ARG A 214 -17.84 -13.95 11.35
CA ARG A 214 -17.83 -13.52 9.95
C ARG A 214 -17.69 -12.02 9.78
N THR A 215 -17.20 -11.60 8.63
CA THR A 215 -17.18 -10.19 8.22
C THR A 215 -18.43 -9.90 7.39
N TYR A 216 -19.36 -9.11 7.91
CA TYR A 216 -20.69 -8.84 7.30
C TYR A 216 -20.65 -8.36 5.83
N HIS A 217 -19.51 -7.91 5.31
CA HIS A 217 -19.35 -7.38 3.96
C HIS A 217 -18.56 -8.26 2.99
N ALA A 218 -17.91 -9.35 3.42
CA ALA A 218 -17.09 -10.15 2.50
C ALA A 218 -17.93 -10.80 1.38
N CYS A 219 -19.14 -11.26 1.69
CA CYS A 219 -20.05 -11.83 0.68
C CYS A 219 -20.43 -10.84 -0.43
N LEU A 220 -20.53 -9.53 -0.12
CA LEU A 220 -20.98 -8.51 -1.08
C LEU A 220 -19.94 -8.22 -2.17
N ILE A 221 -18.66 -8.48 -1.88
CA ILE A 221 -17.54 -8.19 -2.77
C ILE A 221 -17.27 -9.37 -3.72
N SER A 222 -17.43 -10.60 -3.23
CA SER A 222 -17.09 -11.82 -3.97
C SER A 222 -18.25 -12.47 -4.71
N ASP A 223 -19.50 -12.34 -4.21
CA ASP A 223 -20.69 -12.81 -4.94
C ASP A 223 -21.95 -12.00 -4.55
N PRO A 224 -22.27 -10.93 -5.31
CA PRO A 224 -23.45 -10.11 -5.07
C PRO A 224 -24.78 -10.87 -5.19
N GLY A 225 -24.79 -12.03 -5.87
CA GLY A 225 -26.00 -12.81 -6.14
C GLY A 225 -26.45 -13.70 -4.98
N GLU A 226 -25.53 -14.15 -4.13
CA GLU A 226 -25.85 -15.00 -2.97
C GLU A 226 -26.13 -14.20 -1.69
N CYS A 227 -25.69 -12.94 -1.62
CA CYS A 227 -25.89 -12.11 -0.43
C CYS A 227 -27.24 -11.37 -0.43
N ILE A 228 -28.33 -12.13 -0.37
CA ILE A 228 -29.65 -11.58 -0.04
C ILE A 228 -29.62 -11.18 1.45
N SER A 229 -29.55 -9.87 1.67
CA SER A 229 -29.99 -9.11 2.85
C SER A 229 -30.63 -9.97 3.97
N LEU A 230 -29.84 -10.29 4.99
CA LEU A 230 -30.34 -10.71 6.30
C LEU A 230 -30.73 -9.50 7.17
N ALA A 231 -30.95 -8.34 6.57
CA ALA A 231 -31.26 -7.13 7.33
C ALA A 231 -32.71 -7.07 7.83
N ASN A 232 -33.66 -7.91 7.36
CA ASN A 232 -35.04 -7.86 7.88
C ASN A 232 -36.00 -9.03 7.56
N THR A 233 -35.55 -10.23 7.21
CA THR A 233 -36.47 -11.38 7.05
C THR A 233 -35.81 -12.71 7.45
N THR A 234 -36.60 -13.59 8.06
CA THR A 234 -36.33 -15.02 8.29
C THR A 234 -35.61 -15.62 7.08
N PRO A 235 -34.51 -16.38 7.26
CA PRO A 235 -33.66 -16.79 6.14
C PRO A 235 -34.47 -17.57 5.10
N PRO A 236 -34.49 -17.16 3.83
CA PRO A 236 -34.98 -18.03 2.78
C PRO A 236 -34.02 -19.22 2.67
N ASN A 237 -34.56 -20.41 2.40
CA ASN A 237 -33.87 -21.69 2.27
C ASN A 237 -32.74 -21.66 1.21
N ASN A 238 -31.58 -21.06 1.50
CA ASN A 238 -30.36 -21.17 0.71
C ASN A 238 -29.35 -22.08 1.44
N PRO A 239 -28.99 -23.26 0.92
CA PRO A 239 -28.34 -24.31 1.70
C PRO A 239 -26.81 -24.21 1.83
N ARG A 240 -26.15 -23.12 1.41
CA ARG A 240 -24.69 -22.96 1.54
C ARG A 240 -24.31 -21.77 2.42
N LEU A 241 -24.40 -21.98 3.73
CA LEU A 241 -23.76 -21.08 4.69
C LEU A 241 -22.25 -21.23 4.55
N TRP A 242 -21.58 -20.17 4.07
CA TRP A 242 -20.12 -20.05 4.13
C TRP A 242 -19.62 -20.38 5.54
N ASN A 243 -18.49 -21.06 5.65
CA ASN A 243 -17.90 -21.46 6.93
C ASN A 243 -16.39 -21.19 6.93
N GLN A 244 -15.80 -21.26 8.11
CA GLN A 244 -14.40 -20.92 8.32
C GLN A 244 -13.55 -22.19 8.60
N LYS A 245 -14.04 -23.39 8.21
CA LYS A 245 -13.33 -24.67 8.43
C LYS A 245 -11.98 -24.72 7.72
N TRP A 246 -11.82 -23.97 6.63
CA TRP A 246 -10.57 -23.87 5.89
C TRP A 246 -9.41 -23.29 6.71
N ARG A 247 -9.70 -22.48 7.75
CA ARG A 247 -8.69 -21.83 8.59
C ARG A 247 -7.78 -22.83 9.31
N GLY A 248 -8.36 -23.94 9.77
CA GLY A 248 -7.64 -25.00 10.48
C GLY A 248 -6.58 -25.67 9.60
N PRO A 249 -6.95 -26.29 8.47
CA PRO A 249 -5.99 -26.90 7.56
C PRO A 249 -4.99 -25.90 6.97
N LEU A 250 -5.39 -24.67 6.66
CA LEU A 250 -4.44 -23.62 6.25
C LEU A 250 -3.39 -23.39 7.34
N ARG A 251 -3.84 -23.23 8.58
CA ARG A 251 -2.94 -23.00 9.71
C ARG A 251 -1.99 -24.17 9.94
N GLU A 252 -2.52 -25.39 9.85
CA GLU A 252 -1.74 -26.62 9.94
C GLU A 252 -0.65 -26.69 8.85
N ALA A 253 -0.96 -26.28 7.61
CA ALA A 253 0.02 -26.23 6.52
C ALA A 253 1.17 -25.26 6.84
N MET A 254 0.83 -24.06 7.33
CA MET A 254 1.81 -23.04 7.70
C MET A 254 2.68 -23.48 8.88
N ASP A 255 2.09 -24.07 9.92
CA ASP A 255 2.82 -24.53 11.11
C ASP A 255 3.77 -25.70 10.77
N ASN A 256 3.35 -26.65 9.93
CA ASN A 256 4.22 -27.73 9.46
C ASN A 256 5.39 -27.20 8.63
N LEU A 257 5.12 -26.24 7.74
CA LEU A 257 6.16 -25.61 6.94
C LEU A 257 7.14 -24.84 7.83
N ASN A 258 6.66 -23.97 8.73
CA ASN A 258 7.52 -23.19 9.63
C ASN A 258 8.42 -24.07 10.50
N ASN A 259 7.88 -25.16 11.04
CA ASN A 259 8.65 -26.12 11.84
C ASN A 259 9.79 -26.75 11.00
N SER A 260 9.48 -27.15 9.78
CA SER A 260 10.46 -27.75 8.86
C SER A 260 11.54 -26.74 8.45
N LEU A 261 11.13 -25.53 8.07
CA LEU A 261 12.03 -24.42 7.72
C LEU A 261 12.93 -24.03 8.90
N SER A 262 12.41 -24.10 10.13
CA SER A 262 13.17 -23.79 11.34
C SER A 262 14.30 -24.79 11.61
N VAL A 263 14.04 -26.08 11.42
CA VAL A 263 15.06 -27.14 11.53
C VAL A 263 16.12 -26.96 10.44
N MET A 264 15.68 -26.74 9.20
CA MET A 264 16.56 -26.50 8.05
C MET A 264 17.45 -25.27 8.29
N TYR A 265 16.85 -24.14 8.69
CA TYR A 265 17.58 -22.91 8.95
C TYR A 265 18.65 -23.08 10.02
N LYS A 266 18.30 -23.71 11.16
CA LYS A 266 19.28 -23.95 12.23
C LYS A 266 20.49 -24.75 11.75
N LYS A 267 20.28 -25.75 10.89
CA LYS A 267 21.34 -26.58 10.34
C LYS A 267 22.20 -25.82 9.34
N GLU A 268 21.58 -25.22 8.33
CA GLU A 268 22.31 -24.61 7.21
C GLU A 268 22.91 -23.25 7.58
N ALA A 269 22.20 -22.44 8.37
CA ALA A 269 22.69 -21.14 8.81
C ALA A 269 23.81 -21.26 9.85
N GLY A 270 23.83 -22.32 10.67
CA GLY A 270 24.92 -22.58 11.62
C GLY A 270 26.29 -22.85 10.95
N LEU A 271 26.32 -23.10 9.64
CA LEU A 271 27.55 -23.24 8.87
C LEU A 271 28.10 -21.90 8.34
N LEU A 272 27.30 -20.83 8.38
CA LEU A 272 27.58 -19.55 7.75
C LEU A 272 27.53 -18.37 8.73
N LEU A 273 26.70 -18.48 9.77
CA LEU A 273 26.42 -17.44 10.76
C LEU A 273 26.97 -17.82 12.12
N SER A 274 27.60 -16.87 12.80
CA SER A 274 28.17 -17.03 14.14
C SER A 274 27.09 -17.28 15.20
N ASP A 275 25.96 -16.57 15.09
CA ASP A 275 24.74 -16.81 15.87
C ASP A 275 23.52 -16.64 14.94
N PRO A 276 22.91 -17.74 14.45
CA PRO A 276 21.75 -17.66 13.57
C PRO A 276 20.54 -16.95 14.18
N ARG A 277 20.33 -17.02 15.50
CA ARG A 277 19.18 -16.38 16.15
C ARG A 277 19.39 -14.88 16.23
N ALA A 278 20.58 -14.44 16.64
CA ALA A 278 20.93 -13.03 16.63
C ALA A 278 20.86 -12.46 15.21
N ALA A 279 21.53 -13.10 14.24
CA ALA A 279 21.52 -12.67 12.85
C ALA A 279 20.10 -12.52 12.27
N ARG A 280 19.18 -13.44 12.60
CA ARG A 280 17.77 -13.32 12.22
C ARG A 280 17.10 -12.09 12.84
N ASN A 281 17.29 -11.86 14.14
CA ASN A 281 16.71 -10.71 14.83
C ASN A 281 17.24 -9.37 14.27
N GLU A 282 18.51 -9.36 13.84
CA GLU A 282 19.18 -8.15 13.33
C GLU A 282 19.01 -7.95 11.81
N TYR A 283 18.45 -8.93 11.10
CA TYR A 283 18.25 -8.87 9.65
C TYR A 283 17.33 -7.72 9.19
N ILE A 284 16.46 -7.23 10.08
CA ILE A 284 15.64 -6.04 9.84
C ILE A 284 16.46 -4.82 9.42
N ASP A 285 17.73 -4.72 9.84
CA ASP A 285 18.60 -3.61 9.44
C ASP A 285 18.85 -3.59 7.92
N LEU A 286 18.91 -4.76 7.27
CA LEU A 286 19.04 -4.88 5.81
C LEU A 286 17.70 -4.69 5.09
N ILE A 287 16.59 -5.00 5.75
CA ILE A 287 15.23 -4.77 5.21
C ILE A 287 14.92 -3.27 5.18
N LEU A 288 15.26 -2.55 6.26
CA LEU A 288 15.00 -1.11 6.40
C LEU A 288 15.89 -0.27 5.48
N GLU A 289 17.17 -0.65 5.34
CA GLU A 289 18.13 0.11 4.56
C GLU A 289 19.02 -0.82 3.70
N LYS A 290 18.69 -0.88 2.41
CA LYS A 290 19.42 -1.67 1.43
C LYS A 290 20.64 -0.92 0.91
N SER A 291 21.72 -0.91 1.71
CA SER A 291 23.00 -0.28 1.34
C SER A 291 24.19 -1.22 1.51
N GLU A 292 25.21 -1.04 0.67
CA GLU A 292 26.46 -1.82 0.75
C GLU A 292 27.18 -1.67 2.10
N ASP A 293 27.11 -0.48 2.70
CA ASP A 293 27.69 -0.21 4.01
C ASP A 293 26.98 -0.98 5.13
N ARG A 294 25.65 -1.15 5.03
CA ARG A 294 24.87 -1.96 5.97
C ARG A 294 25.16 -3.44 5.78
N LEU A 295 25.20 -3.91 4.54
CA LEU A 295 25.57 -5.29 4.22
C LEU A 295 26.97 -5.62 4.77
N THR A 296 27.96 -4.78 4.51
CA THR A 296 29.34 -4.99 4.96
C THR A 296 29.42 -5.12 6.47
N ARG A 297 28.71 -4.24 7.21
CA ARG A 297 28.61 -4.31 8.67
C ARG A 297 27.93 -5.61 9.12
N PHE A 298 26.79 -5.96 8.53
CA PHE A 298 26.06 -7.18 8.86
C PHE A 298 26.91 -8.45 8.65
N VAL A 299 27.62 -8.53 7.51
CA VAL A 299 28.55 -9.63 7.21
C VAL A 299 29.64 -9.72 8.27
N SER A 300 30.27 -8.59 8.61
CA SER A 300 31.37 -8.57 9.59
C SER A 300 30.94 -8.97 11.00
N GLN A 301 29.68 -8.71 11.37
CA GLN A 301 29.14 -8.96 12.71
C GLN A 301 28.56 -10.36 12.85
N HIS A 302 27.84 -10.84 11.84
CA HIS A 302 27.01 -12.04 11.97
C HIS A 302 27.52 -13.25 11.19
N MET A 303 28.37 -13.08 10.18
CA MET A 303 28.88 -14.19 9.38
C MET A 303 30.25 -14.68 9.87
N ILE A 304 30.57 -15.93 9.58
CA ILE A 304 31.87 -16.52 9.92
C ILE A 304 33.00 -15.82 9.12
N PRO A 305 34.17 -15.53 9.71
CA PRO A 305 35.28 -14.90 9.01
C PRO A 305 35.74 -15.69 7.77
N GLY A 306 36.06 -14.99 6.69
CA GLY A 306 36.59 -15.60 5.46
C GLY A 306 35.54 -16.22 4.53
N ILE A 307 34.26 -15.93 4.76
CA ILE A 307 33.14 -16.39 3.92
C ILE A 307 33.22 -15.83 2.49
N SER A 308 32.95 -16.67 1.49
CA SER A 308 32.95 -16.24 0.08
C SER A 308 31.70 -15.44 -0.30
N SER A 309 31.72 -14.75 -1.45
CA SER A 309 30.54 -14.04 -1.96
C SER A 309 29.34 -14.97 -2.19
N ASP A 310 29.55 -16.17 -2.71
CA ASP A 310 28.51 -17.19 -2.89
C ASP A 310 27.90 -17.62 -1.54
N GLN A 311 28.73 -17.78 -0.53
CA GLN A 311 28.27 -18.12 0.81
C GLN A 311 27.52 -16.97 1.50
N ILE A 312 27.87 -15.71 1.22
CA ILE A 312 27.09 -14.54 1.65
C ILE A 312 25.69 -14.59 1.03
N VAL A 313 25.60 -14.81 -0.29
CA VAL A 313 24.31 -14.96 -0.99
C VAL A 313 23.49 -16.10 -0.37
N ARG A 314 24.12 -17.24 -0.09
CA ARG A 314 23.49 -18.40 0.58
C ARG A 314 22.94 -18.02 1.96
N ALA A 315 23.71 -17.27 2.76
CA ALA A 315 23.28 -16.80 4.08
C ALA A 315 22.10 -15.81 4.00
N LEU A 316 22.13 -14.87 3.05
CA LEU A 316 21.04 -13.92 2.83
C LEU A 316 19.75 -14.63 2.36
N LYS A 317 19.86 -15.62 1.46
CA LYS A 317 18.71 -16.46 1.06
C LYS A 317 18.11 -17.21 2.25
N LEU A 318 18.93 -17.73 3.18
CA LEU A 318 18.44 -18.37 4.42
C LEU A 318 17.70 -17.38 5.32
N LEU A 319 18.15 -16.13 5.40
CA LEU A 319 17.46 -15.06 6.15
C LEU A 319 16.14 -14.67 5.47
N GLU A 320 16.10 -14.61 4.14
CA GLU A 320 14.88 -14.40 3.37
C GLU A 320 13.86 -15.55 3.54
N VAL A 321 14.31 -16.80 3.72
CA VAL A 321 13.42 -17.91 4.10
C VAL A 321 12.76 -17.62 5.46
N GLN A 322 13.53 -17.16 6.45
CA GLN A 322 12.99 -16.82 7.77
C GLN A 322 12.06 -15.61 7.73
N HIS A 323 12.36 -14.63 6.87
CA HIS A 323 11.51 -13.47 6.64
C HIS A 323 10.15 -13.88 6.05
N ASN A 324 10.14 -14.68 4.99
CA ASN A 324 8.89 -15.17 4.40
C ASN A 324 8.12 -16.11 5.35
N ALA A 325 8.81 -16.86 6.20
CA ALA A 325 8.19 -17.68 7.24
C ALA A 325 7.48 -16.84 8.32
N LEU A 326 7.90 -15.59 8.56
CA LEU A 326 7.14 -14.64 9.39
C LEU A 326 5.94 -14.08 8.61
N LEU A 327 6.18 -13.61 7.37
CA LEU A 327 5.15 -12.96 6.55
C LEU A 327 3.93 -13.86 6.26
N MET A 328 4.12 -15.18 6.14
CA MET A 328 3.01 -16.11 5.93
C MET A 328 2.02 -16.20 7.12
N TYR A 329 2.33 -15.58 8.27
CA TYR A 329 1.43 -15.47 9.42
C TYR A 329 0.72 -14.11 9.53
N THR A 330 0.80 -13.27 8.50
CA THR A 330 0.05 -12.00 8.45
C THR A 330 -1.44 -12.26 8.70
N SER A 331 -1.99 -11.66 9.77
CA SER A 331 -3.30 -12.01 10.33
C SER A 331 -4.46 -11.81 9.35
N CYS A 332 -4.36 -10.86 8.42
CA CYS A 332 -5.36 -10.62 7.38
C CYS A 332 -5.68 -11.88 6.56
N GLY A 333 -4.72 -12.79 6.38
CA GLY A 333 -4.91 -14.06 5.67
C GLY A 333 -5.89 -15.03 6.33
N TRP A 334 -6.35 -14.75 7.55
CA TRP A 334 -7.41 -15.51 8.22
C TRP A 334 -8.61 -14.65 8.63
N PHE A 335 -8.56 -13.33 8.46
CA PHE A 335 -9.56 -12.43 9.05
C PHE A 335 -10.92 -12.55 8.35
N PHE A 336 -10.90 -12.62 7.02
CA PHE A 336 -12.08 -12.68 6.16
C PHE A 336 -12.63 -14.10 6.02
N ASP A 337 -13.74 -14.22 5.29
CA ASP A 337 -14.56 -15.43 5.26
C ASP A 337 -14.11 -16.45 4.19
N GLU A 338 -13.36 -16.03 3.18
CA GLU A 338 -13.04 -16.83 2.00
C GLU A 338 -11.55 -17.17 1.85
N LEU A 339 -11.27 -18.45 1.57
CA LEU A 339 -9.94 -19.01 1.36
C LEU A 339 -9.25 -18.45 0.11
N SER A 340 -10.00 -18.15 -0.96
CA SER A 340 -9.47 -17.55 -2.19
C SER A 340 -9.37 -16.02 -2.16
N GLY A 341 -9.55 -15.40 -0.99
CA GLY A 341 -9.35 -13.95 -0.81
C GLY A 341 -7.91 -13.52 -1.07
N ILE A 342 -7.71 -12.27 -1.45
CA ILE A 342 -6.38 -11.76 -1.82
C ILE A 342 -5.39 -11.86 -0.66
N GLU A 343 -5.86 -11.68 0.57
CA GLU A 343 -5.07 -11.75 1.80
C GLU A 343 -4.59 -13.18 2.06
N THR A 344 -5.49 -14.15 1.90
CA THR A 344 -5.21 -15.56 2.11
C THR A 344 -4.26 -16.11 1.03
N VAL A 345 -4.48 -15.70 -0.23
CA VAL A 345 -3.57 -16.02 -1.33
C VAL A 345 -2.19 -15.40 -1.10
N GLN A 346 -2.12 -14.16 -0.59
CA GLN A 346 -0.85 -13.48 -0.30
C GLN A 346 -0.01 -14.24 0.74
N VAL A 347 -0.62 -14.76 1.83
CA VAL A 347 0.14 -15.56 2.81
C VAL A 347 0.62 -16.89 2.22
N MET A 348 -0.14 -17.50 1.30
CA MET A 348 0.32 -18.67 0.55
C MET A 348 1.46 -18.33 -0.42
N MET A 349 1.49 -17.12 -0.99
CA MET A 349 2.62 -16.66 -1.81
C MET A 349 3.91 -16.52 -1.00
N TYR A 350 3.84 -16.04 0.25
CA TYR A 350 5.01 -16.04 1.15
C TYR A 350 5.50 -17.45 1.47
N ALA A 351 4.58 -18.38 1.75
CA ALA A 351 4.93 -19.80 1.93
C ALA A 351 5.59 -20.39 0.68
N CYS A 352 5.03 -20.14 -0.51
CA CYS A 352 5.63 -20.54 -1.79
C CYS A 352 7.05 -19.99 -1.94
N ARG A 353 7.27 -18.70 -1.65
CA ARG A 353 8.59 -18.08 -1.75
C ARG A 353 9.61 -18.73 -0.81
N ALA A 354 9.21 -19.06 0.42
CA ALA A 354 10.06 -19.75 1.37
C ALA A 354 10.43 -21.17 0.89
N ILE A 355 9.47 -21.89 0.29
CA ILE A 355 9.67 -23.21 -0.31
C ILE A 355 10.68 -23.12 -1.48
N GLN A 356 10.50 -22.16 -2.39
CA GLN A 356 11.40 -21.96 -3.53
C GLN A 356 12.84 -21.71 -3.12
N LEU A 357 13.06 -20.77 -2.20
CA LEU A 357 14.39 -20.45 -1.69
C LEU A 357 15.02 -21.68 -1.02
N THR A 358 14.24 -22.45 -0.27
CA THR A 358 14.74 -23.64 0.41
C THR A 358 15.09 -24.76 -0.57
N GLN A 359 14.27 -24.97 -1.60
CA GLN A 359 14.55 -25.94 -2.65
C GLN A 359 15.83 -25.56 -3.42
N GLU A 360 16.03 -24.28 -3.71
CA GLU A 360 17.27 -23.80 -4.32
C GLU A 360 18.50 -24.05 -3.43
N LEU A 361 18.38 -23.78 -2.13
CA LEU A 361 19.48 -23.90 -1.17
C LEU A 361 19.86 -25.35 -0.85
N THR A 362 18.89 -26.26 -0.82
CA THR A 362 19.05 -27.61 -0.27
C THR A 362 18.73 -28.74 -1.25
N GLY A 363 18.07 -28.43 -2.36
CA GLY A 363 17.51 -29.42 -3.29
C GLY A 363 16.24 -30.12 -2.79
N PHE A 364 15.81 -29.87 -1.54
CA PHE A 364 14.63 -30.52 -0.96
C PHE A 364 13.36 -29.72 -1.26
N ASP A 365 12.35 -30.40 -1.79
CA ASP A 365 11.06 -29.81 -2.12
C ASP A 365 10.02 -30.04 -1.02
N TYR A 366 9.62 -28.96 -0.34
CA TYR A 366 8.57 -28.97 0.70
C TYR A 366 7.16 -28.81 0.12
N GLU A 367 7.01 -28.48 -1.16
CA GLU A 367 5.73 -28.20 -1.80
C GLU A 367 4.73 -29.37 -1.73
N PRO A 368 5.11 -30.65 -1.96
CA PRO A 368 4.16 -31.76 -1.90
C PRO A 368 3.53 -31.95 -0.51
N ALA A 369 4.31 -31.80 0.55
CA ALA A 369 3.81 -31.92 1.92
C ALA A 369 2.88 -30.74 2.28
N TYR A 370 3.28 -29.52 1.88
CA TYR A 370 2.50 -28.31 2.11
C TYR A 370 1.15 -28.34 1.38
N THR A 371 1.15 -28.62 0.07
CA THR A 371 -0.06 -28.71 -0.76
C THR A 371 -0.94 -29.89 -0.37
N GLY A 372 -0.35 -31.01 0.08
CA GLY A 372 -1.07 -32.15 0.62
C GLY A 372 -1.95 -31.77 1.82
N ILE A 373 -1.45 -30.94 2.74
CA ILE A 373 -2.24 -30.41 3.86
C ILE A 373 -3.29 -29.40 3.36
N LEU A 374 -2.90 -28.48 2.47
CA LEU A 374 -3.80 -27.46 1.91
C LEU A 374 -5.02 -28.03 1.17
N SER A 375 -4.90 -29.23 0.60
CA SER A 375 -6.03 -29.91 -0.08
C SER A 375 -7.25 -30.12 0.84
N ARG A 376 -7.06 -30.11 2.17
CA ARG A 376 -8.14 -30.21 3.16
C ARG A 376 -8.83 -28.88 3.45
N ALA A 377 -8.22 -27.74 3.09
CA ALA A 377 -8.86 -26.44 3.17
C ALA A 377 -9.81 -26.31 1.96
N VAL A 378 -11.11 -26.17 2.19
CA VAL A 378 -12.11 -26.08 1.11
C VAL A 378 -12.61 -24.65 1.00
N SER A 379 -12.58 -24.07 -0.20
CA SER A 379 -13.13 -22.75 -0.49
C SER A 379 -14.65 -22.74 -0.30
N ASN A 380 -15.21 -21.60 0.13
CA ASN A 380 -16.66 -21.44 0.10
C ASN A 380 -17.17 -21.24 -1.33
N ILE A 381 -16.30 -20.86 -2.27
CA ILE A 381 -16.59 -20.72 -3.69
C ILE A 381 -16.30 -22.06 -4.40
N PRO A 382 -17.33 -22.80 -4.84
CA PRO A 382 -17.14 -24.18 -5.33
C PRO A 382 -16.23 -24.29 -6.56
N SER A 383 -16.21 -23.27 -7.42
CA SER A 383 -15.33 -23.23 -8.60
C SER A 383 -13.86 -23.11 -8.26
N ASN A 384 -13.52 -22.66 -7.05
CA ASN A 384 -12.14 -22.50 -6.59
C ASN A 384 -11.61 -23.76 -5.91
N GLY A 385 -12.48 -24.73 -5.57
CA GLY A 385 -12.06 -26.03 -5.07
C GLY A 385 -11.39 -25.97 -3.69
N SER A 386 -10.22 -26.59 -3.58
CA SER A 386 -9.43 -26.68 -2.35
C SER A 386 -8.30 -25.63 -2.29
N GLY A 387 -7.64 -25.54 -1.13
CA GLY A 387 -6.44 -24.72 -0.96
C GLY A 387 -5.30 -25.15 -1.88
N ALA A 388 -5.23 -26.43 -2.27
CA ALA A 388 -4.26 -26.90 -3.26
C ALA A 388 -4.60 -26.39 -4.68
N ASP A 389 -5.88 -26.39 -5.05
CA ASP A 389 -6.34 -25.84 -6.34
C ASP A 389 -6.11 -24.33 -6.40
N ILE A 390 -6.36 -23.61 -5.28
CA ILE A 390 -6.07 -22.18 -5.18
C ILE A 390 -4.57 -21.91 -5.27
N TYR A 391 -3.74 -22.71 -4.61
CA TYR A 391 -2.29 -22.59 -4.70
C TYR A 391 -1.80 -22.75 -6.15
N GLU A 392 -2.29 -23.75 -6.88
CA GLU A 392 -1.91 -23.96 -8.27
C GLU A 392 -2.39 -22.80 -9.18
N ASN A 393 -3.64 -22.38 -9.04
CA ASN A 393 -4.26 -21.42 -9.96
C ASN A 393 -3.84 -19.96 -9.70
N TYR A 394 -3.60 -19.59 -8.44
CA TYR A 394 -3.34 -18.19 -8.05
C TYR A 394 -1.92 -17.97 -7.51
N VAL A 395 -1.33 -18.93 -6.78
CA VAL A 395 -0.01 -18.74 -6.16
C VAL A 395 1.10 -19.09 -7.14
N LYS A 396 1.03 -20.26 -7.79
CA LYS A 396 2.06 -20.68 -8.76
C LYS A 396 2.12 -19.77 -9.98
N THR A 397 1.00 -19.18 -10.38
CA THR A 397 0.95 -18.24 -11.51
C THR A 397 1.60 -16.88 -11.20
N ALA A 398 1.81 -16.57 -9.91
CA ALA A 398 2.54 -15.38 -9.45
C ALA A 398 4.05 -15.60 -9.30
N VAL A 399 4.55 -16.85 -9.49
CA VAL A 399 5.97 -17.14 -9.44
C VAL A 399 6.68 -16.48 -10.62
N VAL A 400 7.66 -15.64 -10.29
CA VAL A 400 8.51 -14.97 -11.27
C VAL A 400 9.94 -15.49 -11.13
N ASP A 401 10.45 -16.09 -12.20
CA ASP A 401 11.84 -16.50 -12.32
C ASP A 401 12.72 -15.42 -13.00
N LYS A 402 14.03 -15.65 -13.01
CA LYS A 402 15.01 -14.73 -13.60
C LYS A 402 14.77 -14.50 -15.10
N ASP A 403 14.33 -15.53 -15.83
CA ASP A 403 14.15 -15.49 -17.28
C ASP A 403 12.90 -14.67 -17.63
N GLN A 404 11.84 -14.77 -16.85
CA GLN A 404 10.64 -13.94 -16.97
C GLN A 404 10.95 -12.46 -16.74
N ILE A 405 11.75 -12.13 -15.72
CA ILE A 405 12.14 -10.73 -15.45
C ILE A 405 13.01 -10.19 -16.59
N ALA A 406 13.99 -10.96 -17.04
CA ALA A 406 14.87 -10.56 -18.14
C ALA A 406 14.10 -10.40 -19.46
N CYS A 407 13.21 -11.33 -19.79
CA CYS A 407 12.30 -11.21 -20.94
C CYS A 407 11.38 -10.00 -20.84
N PHE A 408 10.79 -9.74 -19.66
CA PHE A 408 9.94 -8.57 -19.45
C PHE A 408 10.71 -7.26 -19.60
N TYR A 409 11.94 -7.19 -19.06
CA TYR A 409 12.84 -6.06 -19.25
C TYR A 409 13.16 -5.83 -20.73
N ALA A 410 13.47 -6.90 -21.47
CA ALA A 410 13.78 -6.83 -22.89
C ALA A 410 12.58 -6.34 -23.73
N ILE A 411 11.40 -6.92 -23.52
CA ILE A 411 10.17 -6.52 -24.19
C ILE A 411 9.83 -5.05 -23.88
N SER A 412 10.00 -4.61 -22.63
CA SER A 412 9.76 -3.22 -22.22
C SER A 412 10.71 -2.24 -22.90
N ALA A 413 11.98 -2.63 -23.09
CA ALA A 413 12.95 -1.83 -23.83
C ALA A 413 12.57 -1.72 -25.32
N LEU A 414 12.14 -2.82 -25.95
CA LEU A 414 11.65 -2.79 -27.33
C LEU A 414 10.41 -1.90 -27.48
N LEU A 415 9.46 -1.96 -26.53
CA LEU A 415 8.26 -1.12 -26.51
C LEU A 415 8.58 0.36 -26.38
N SER A 416 9.49 0.72 -25.47
CA SER A 416 9.88 2.10 -25.23
C SER A 416 10.88 2.65 -26.25
N GLY A 417 11.49 1.78 -27.06
CA GLY A 417 12.50 2.15 -28.06
C GLY A 417 13.87 2.50 -27.46
N SER A 418 14.09 2.22 -26.16
CA SER A 418 15.37 2.45 -25.50
C SER A 418 15.58 1.44 -24.38
N ILE A 419 16.85 1.08 -24.14
CA ILE A 419 17.27 0.28 -22.99
C ILE A 419 18.12 1.16 -22.08
N LYS A 420 17.94 1.03 -20.76
CA LYS A 420 18.65 1.84 -19.77
C LYS A 420 18.84 1.06 -18.50
N ASP A 421 19.93 1.35 -17.80
CA ASP A 421 20.11 0.94 -16.41
C ASP A 421 18.89 1.35 -15.59
N THR A 422 18.36 0.41 -14.82
CA THR A 422 17.10 0.60 -14.10
C THR A 422 17.03 -0.29 -12.88
N SER A 423 16.14 0.07 -11.96
CA SER A 423 15.69 -0.82 -10.89
C SER A 423 14.31 -1.36 -11.27
N LEU A 424 14.20 -2.68 -11.32
CA LEU A 424 12.98 -3.38 -11.67
C LEU A 424 12.63 -4.38 -10.57
N TYR A 425 11.52 -4.12 -9.87
CA TYR A 425 11.12 -4.86 -8.66
C TYR A 425 12.24 -4.86 -7.62
N THR A 426 12.87 -6.01 -7.36
CA THR A 426 13.96 -6.19 -6.39
C THR A 426 15.32 -6.38 -7.07
N TYR A 427 15.43 -6.05 -8.36
CA TYR A 427 16.67 -6.19 -9.13
C TYR A 427 17.19 -4.85 -9.61
N GLN A 428 18.49 -4.65 -9.45
CA GLN A 428 19.25 -3.64 -10.19
C GLN A 428 19.73 -4.27 -11.49
N ILE A 429 19.44 -3.61 -12.60
CA ILE A 429 19.75 -4.10 -13.94
C ILE A 429 20.70 -3.10 -14.60
N ARG A 430 21.85 -3.59 -15.04
CA ARG A 430 22.81 -2.84 -15.85
C ARG A 430 22.83 -3.39 -17.26
N CYS A 431 22.58 -2.52 -18.22
CA CYS A 431 22.61 -2.86 -19.63
C CYS A 431 24.05 -2.84 -20.14
N GLY A 432 24.44 -3.90 -20.83
CA GLY A 432 25.67 -3.95 -21.61
C GLY A 432 25.43 -3.49 -23.05
N GLN A 433 26.14 -4.11 -24.00
CA GLN A 433 25.97 -3.84 -25.42
C GLN A 433 24.51 -4.07 -25.81
N CYS A 434 23.92 -3.15 -26.57
CA CYS A 434 22.55 -3.25 -27.04
C CYS A 434 22.45 -2.83 -28.50
N ARG A 435 21.71 -3.63 -29.28
CA ARG A 435 21.23 -3.26 -30.61
C ARG A 435 19.72 -3.37 -30.61
N LEU A 436 19.03 -2.33 -31.07
CA LEU A 436 17.57 -2.26 -31.11
C LEU A 436 17.14 -1.60 -32.42
N GLU A 437 16.18 -2.22 -33.10
CA GLU A 437 15.56 -1.67 -34.31
C GLU A 437 14.08 -2.03 -34.34
N ARG A 438 13.26 -1.08 -34.83
CA ARG A 438 11.84 -1.28 -35.11
C ARG A 438 11.53 -0.76 -36.49
N ALA A 439 10.88 -1.59 -37.31
CA ALA A 439 10.48 -1.28 -38.67
C ALA A 439 9.06 -1.82 -38.91
N ASP A 440 8.12 -0.94 -39.25
CA ASP A 440 6.71 -1.25 -39.56
C ASP A 440 6.05 -2.16 -38.49
N ASN A 441 6.06 -3.47 -38.73
CA ASN A 441 5.45 -4.53 -37.91
C ASN A 441 6.48 -5.54 -37.39
N LEU A 442 7.76 -5.18 -37.37
CA LEU A 442 8.84 -6.04 -36.93
C LEU A 442 9.78 -5.24 -36.01
N GLY A 443 10.16 -5.81 -34.88
CA GLY A 443 11.13 -5.23 -33.97
C GLY A 443 12.05 -6.29 -33.42
N LEU A 444 13.33 -5.97 -33.28
CA LEU A 444 14.31 -6.83 -32.65
C LEU A 444 15.17 -5.99 -31.72
N MET A 445 15.42 -6.54 -30.54
CA MET A 445 16.44 -6.06 -29.63
C MET A 445 17.29 -7.23 -29.16
N THR A 446 18.60 -7.04 -29.13
CA THR A 446 19.59 -7.94 -28.52
C THR A 446 20.45 -7.15 -27.55
N SER A 447 20.73 -7.71 -26.39
CA SER A 447 21.61 -7.08 -25.42
C SER A 447 22.25 -8.07 -24.45
N THR A 448 23.34 -7.68 -23.81
CA THR A 448 23.79 -8.29 -22.55
C THR A 448 23.26 -7.49 -21.36
N ALA A 449 22.88 -8.16 -20.28
CA ALA A 449 22.35 -7.48 -19.10
C ALA A 449 22.78 -8.20 -17.83
N PHE A 450 23.33 -7.42 -16.90
CA PHE A 450 23.71 -7.86 -15.57
C PHE A 450 22.61 -7.54 -14.58
N PHE A 451 22.17 -8.55 -13.84
CA PHE A 451 21.12 -8.45 -12.84
C PHE A 451 21.70 -8.75 -11.47
N ARG A 452 21.33 -7.92 -10.49
CA ARG A 452 21.71 -8.12 -9.09
C ARG A 452 20.49 -7.95 -8.20
N SER A 453 20.20 -8.95 -7.37
CA SER A 453 19.13 -8.84 -6.37
C SER A 453 19.52 -7.86 -5.27
N GLU A 454 18.64 -6.92 -4.95
CA GLU A 454 18.80 -6.00 -3.82
C GLU A 454 18.53 -6.67 -2.46
N LEU A 455 18.03 -7.91 -2.45
CA LEU A 455 17.72 -8.66 -1.22
C LEU A 455 18.81 -9.69 -0.92
N THR A 456 19.12 -10.54 -1.91
CA THR A 456 20.04 -11.67 -1.71
C THR A 456 21.45 -11.40 -2.21
N HIS A 457 21.66 -10.27 -2.91
CA HIS A 457 22.89 -9.97 -3.64
C HIS A 457 23.29 -11.04 -4.66
N GLU A 458 22.36 -11.91 -5.04
CA GLU A 458 22.56 -12.86 -6.12
C GLU A 458 22.71 -12.12 -7.45
N GLU A 459 23.69 -12.56 -8.23
CA GLU A 459 24.06 -11.95 -9.49
C GLU A 459 23.93 -12.96 -10.63
N PHE A 460 23.39 -12.51 -11.76
CA PHE A 460 23.40 -13.28 -12.98
C PHE A 460 23.58 -12.36 -14.19
N HIS A 461 24.39 -12.84 -15.14
CA HIS A 461 24.66 -12.15 -16.39
C HIS A 461 24.01 -12.93 -17.52
N LEU A 462 23.11 -12.27 -18.25
CA LEU A 462 22.34 -12.88 -19.32
C LEU A 462 22.57 -12.16 -20.64
N VAL A 463 22.56 -12.92 -21.71
CA VAL A 463 22.21 -12.43 -23.03
C VAL A 463 20.69 -12.43 -23.12
N ILE A 464 20.12 -11.31 -23.54
CA ILE A 464 18.70 -11.10 -23.70
C ILE A 464 18.38 -10.73 -25.14
N ALA A 465 17.25 -11.24 -25.64
CA ALA A 465 16.68 -10.85 -26.90
C ALA A 465 15.19 -10.61 -26.74
N SER A 466 14.63 -9.70 -27.52
CA SER A 466 13.18 -9.58 -27.66
C SER A 466 12.82 -9.32 -29.11
N VAL A 467 11.83 -10.04 -29.60
CA VAL A 467 11.25 -9.84 -30.92
C VAL A 467 9.80 -9.39 -30.79
N TRP A 468 9.42 -8.46 -31.64
CA TRP A 468 8.04 -8.05 -31.89
C TRP A 468 7.70 -8.40 -33.34
N LEU A 469 6.68 -9.23 -33.55
CA LEU A 469 6.22 -9.68 -34.87
C LEU A 469 4.85 -9.07 -35.23
N GLY A 470 4.64 -7.81 -34.87
CA GLY A 470 3.39 -7.09 -35.08
C GLY A 470 2.37 -7.30 -33.96
N GLU A 471 1.43 -6.36 -33.85
CA GLU A 471 0.35 -6.38 -32.86
C GLU A 471 0.85 -6.68 -31.42
N MET A 472 0.28 -7.69 -30.77
CA MET A 472 0.61 -8.17 -29.42
C MET A 472 1.53 -9.41 -29.43
N VAL A 473 2.25 -9.65 -30.53
CA VAL A 473 3.16 -10.78 -30.66
C VAL A 473 4.57 -10.38 -30.22
N TYR A 474 4.82 -10.49 -28.91
CA TYR A 474 6.15 -10.31 -28.33
C TYR A 474 6.69 -11.65 -27.81
N VAL A 475 7.97 -11.90 -28.05
CA VAL A 475 8.69 -13.06 -27.53
C VAL A 475 10.04 -12.59 -26.99
N GLY A 476 10.32 -12.89 -25.73
CA GLY A 476 11.63 -12.72 -25.13
C GLY A 476 12.45 -14.02 -25.21
N GLY A 477 13.76 -13.88 -25.33
CA GLY A 477 14.72 -14.98 -25.23
C GLY A 477 15.83 -14.63 -24.24
N THR A 478 16.25 -15.60 -23.45
CA THR A 478 17.36 -15.44 -22.50
C THR A 478 18.36 -16.57 -22.65
N LYS A 479 19.63 -16.26 -22.45
CA LYS A 479 20.73 -17.23 -22.39
C LYS A 479 21.70 -16.79 -21.30
N LYS A 480 22.33 -17.72 -20.60
CA LYS A 480 23.46 -17.36 -19.73
C LYS A 480 24.59 -16.73 -20.57
N PHE A 481 25.13 -15.60 -20.11
CA PHE A 481 26.32 -15.02 -20.73
C PHE A 481 27.54 -15.89 -20.44
N VAL A 482 28.27 -16.27 -21.49
CA VAL A 482 29.49 -17.09 -21.42
C VAL A 482 30.69 -16.32 -21.97
N SER A 483 30.54 -15.75 -23.17
CA SER A 483 31.58 -14.98 -23.85
C SER A 483 30.99 -13.95 -24.80
N GLU A 484 31.79 -12.95 -25.17
CA GLU A 484 31.43 -11.97 -26.21
C GLU A 484 31.27 -12.64 -27.59
N ASP A 485 32.04 -13.67 -27.89
CA ASP A 485 31.94 -14.41 -29.16
C ASP A 485 30.60 -15.16 -29.28
N ASP A 486 30.13 -15.77 -28.19
CA ASP A 486 28.82 -16.43 -28.14
C ASP A 486 27.68 -15.42 -28.30
N PHE A 487 27.84 -14.22 -27.74
CA PHE A 487 26.88 -13.13 -27.91
C PHE A 487 26.87 -12.63 -29.37
N ALA A 488 28.04 -12.37 -29.94
CA ALA A 488 28.19 -11.92 -31.32
C ALA A 488 27.60 -12.92 -32.32
N GLN A 489 27.78 -14.23 -32.09
CA GLN A 489 27.19 -15.26 -32.94
C GLN A 489 25.65 -15.29 -32.85
N MET A 490 25.09 -15.20 -31.63
CA MET A 490 23.63 -15.09 -31.47
C MET A 490 23.10 -13.83 -32.13
N GLU A 491 23.77 -12.71 -31.90
CA GLU A 491 23.41 -11.42 -32.47
C GLU A 491 23.40 -11.51 -34.00
N GLN A 492 24.48 -12.02 -34.61
CA GLN A 492 24.55 -12.22 -36.05
C GLN A 492 23.41 -13.09 -36.60
N ASP A 493 23.16 -14.27 -36.00
CA ASP A 493 22.08 -15.17 -36.43
C ASP A 493 20.71 -14.46 -36.43
N LEU A 494 20.40 -13.69 -35.38
CA LEU A 494 19.13 -12.99 -35.24
C LEU A 494 19.02 -11.79 -36.19
N TRP A 495 20.07 -10.98 -36.31
CA TRP A 495 20.07 -9.79 -37.15
C TRP A 495 20.12 -10.11 -38.65
N ASP A 496 20.76 -11.22 -39.05
CA ASP A 496 20.73 -11.70 -40.44
C ASP A 496 19.32 -12.16 -40.84
N ALA A 497 18.59 -12.82 -39.93
CA ALA A 497 17.19 -13.18 -40.15
C ALA A 497 16.27 -11.95 -40.14
N PHE A 498 16.52 -10.99 -39.25
CA PHE A 498 15.80 -9.72 -39.19
C PHE A 498 15.96 -8.89 -40.47
N GLY A 499 17.19 -8.74 -40.97
CA GLY A 499 17.47 -8.02 -42.21
C GLY A 499 16.80 -8.63 -43.44
N ARG A 500 16.61 -9.96 -43.45
CA ARG A 500 15.87 -10.69 -44.50
C ARG A 500 14.34 -10.67 -44.30
N ARG A 501 13.84 -10.08 -43.21
CA ARG A 501 12.43 -10.14 -42.79
C ARG A 501 11.89 -11.58 -42.70
N ASP A 502 12.73 -12.53 -42.28
CA ASP A 502 12.38 -13.94 -42.13
C ASP A 502 11.91 -14.25 -40.70
N ASN A 503 10.60 -14.11 -40.47
CA ASN A 503 10.00 -14.35 -39.15
C ASN A 503 10.23 -15.77 -38.63
N GLN A 504 10.24 -16.78 -39.52
CA GLN A 504 10.49 -18.17 -39.12
C GLN A 504 11.95 -18.37 -38.72
N GLY A 505 12.87 -17.78 -39.48
CA GLY A 505 14.30 -17.74 -39.17
C GLY A 505 14.58 -17.07 -37.83
N ILE A 506 13.94 -15.95 -37.51
CA ILE A 506 14.11 -15.27 -36.21
C ILE A 506 13.67 -16.18 -35.05
N ILE A 507 12.48 -16.79 -35.12
CA ILE A 507 11.99 -17.69 -34.07
C ILE A 507 12.86 -18.95 -33.98
N HIS A 508 13.31 -19.50 -35.10
CA HIS A 508 14.24 -20.62 -35.13
C HIS A 508 15.56 -20.27 -34.43
N ASN A 509 16.13 -19.10 -34.75
CA ASN A 509 17.39 -18.63 -34.17
C ASN A 509 17.26 -18.28 -32.69
N LEU A 510 16.12 -17.76 -32.23
CA LEU A 510 15.82 -17.61 -30.80
C LEU A 510 15.81 -18.98 -30.11
N LYS A 511 15.10 -19.95 -30.66
CA LYS A 511 15.03 -21.31 -30.08
C LYS A 511 16.39 -22.03 -30.10
N LYS A 512 17.21 -21.76 -31.11
CA LYS A 512 18.56 -22.34 -31.26
C LYS A 512 19.54 -21.74 -30.25
N ASN A 513 19.49 -20.42 -30.04
CA ASN A 513 20.53 -19.70 -29.31
C ASN A 513 20.16 -19.37 -27.85
N CYS A 514 18.88 -19.33 -27.49
CA CYS A 514 18.42 -19.02 -26.13
C CYS A 514 18.11 -20.28 -25.33
N ASP A 515 18.44 -20.26 -24.03
CA ASP A 515 18.12 -21.32 -23.06
C ASP A 515 16.62 -21.32 -22.74
N ALA A 516 16.01 -20.14 -22.66
CA ALA A 516 14.58 -19.97 -22.46
C ALA A 516 13.98 -19.01 -23.49
N MET A 517 12.76 -19.31 -23.91
CA MET A 517 11.97 -18.48 -24.82
C MET A 517 10.57 -18.27 -24.23
N ILE A 518 10.26 -17.02 -23.88
CA ILE A 518 9.06 -16.67 -23.14
C ILE A 518 8.17 -15.78 -24.02
N PRO A 519 7.05 -16.30 -24.53
CA PRO A 519 6.07 -15.47 -25.22
C PRO A 519 5.36 -14.55 -24.22
N TYR A 520 4.91 -13.39 -24.68
CA TYR A 520 4.15 -12.41 -23.91
C TYR A 520 3.08 -13.02 -22.99
N ARG A 521 2.32 -14.01 -23.49
CA ARG A 521 1.23 -14.66 -22.73
C ARG A 521 1.70 -15.37 -21.46
N LYS A 522 2.97 -15.76 -21.40
CA LYS A 522 3.63 -16.43 -20.26
C LYS A 522 4.42 -15.46 -19.37
N ILE A 523 4.49 -14.17 -19.70
CA ILE A 523 4.97 -13.16 -18.75
C ILE A 523 3.97 -13.10 -17.58
N PHE A 524 4.48 -12.89 -16.38
CA PHE A 524 3.67 -12.75 -15.16
C PHE A 524 2.61 -11.63 -15.30
N PRO A 525 1.46 -11.73 -14.57
CA PRO A 525 0.30 -10.88 -14.78
C PRO A 525 0.56 -9.37 -14.80
N ASP A 526 1.32 -8.86 -13.82
CA ASP A 526 1.63 -7.43 -13.73
C ASP A 526 2.48 -6.93 -14.90
N GLY A 527 3.44 -7.74 -15.35
CA GLY A 527 4.26 -7.43 -16.51
C GLY A 527 3.42 -7.37 -17.78
N ARG A 528 2.48 -8.30 -17.94
CA ARG A 528 1.54 -8.29 -19.07
C ARG A 528 0.66 -7.04 -19.07
N ARG A 529 0.13 -6.66 -17.91
CA ARG A 529 -0.68 -5.45 -17.75
C ARG A 529 0.12 -4.19 -18.14
N LYS A 530 1.35 -4.05 -17.65
CA LYS A 530 2.24 -2.92 -18.02
C LYS A 530 2.52 -2.87 -19.52
N ILE A 531 2.77 -4.02 -20.16
CA ILE A 531 2.96 -4.11 -21.61
C ILE A 531 1.69 -3.66 -22.35
N GLN A 532 0.51 -4.16 -21.94
CA GLN A 532 -0.77 -3.77 -22.56
C GLN A 532 -1.05 -2.28 -22.42
N GLU A 533 -0.85 -1.72 -21.23
CA GLU A 533 -1.03 -0.29 -20.98
C GLU A 533 -0.07 0.54 -21.84
N SER A 534 1.18 0.11 -22.02
CA SER A 534 2.16 0.78 -22.89
C SER A 534 1.80 0.69 -24.37
N VAL A 535 1.34 -0.47 -24.85
CA VAL A 535 0.89 -0.65 -26.24
C VAL A 535 -0.34 0.22 -26.50
N LEU A 536 -1.33 0.15 -25.62
CA LEU A 536 -2.55 0.95 -25.71
C LEU A 536 -2.21 2.45 -25.73
N ALA A 537 -1.36 2.93 -24.82
CA ALA A 537 -0.95 4.33 -24.80
C ALA A 537 -0.22 4.78 -26.09
N THR A 538 0.46 3.87 -26.78
CA THR A 538 1.12 4.17 -28.05
C THR A 538 0.11 4.20 -29.19
N THR A 539 -0.73 3.17 -29.33
CA THR A 539 -1.82 3.12 -30.31
C THR A 539 -2.76 4.32 -30.18
N MET A 540 -3.09 4.73 -28.95
CA MET A 540 -3.94 5.89 -28.71
C MET A 540 -3.27 7.20 -29.18
N ARG A 541 -1.97 7.37 -28.96
CA ARG A 541 -1.21 8.55 -29.47
C ARG A 541 -1.12 8.57 -31.00
N ASP A 542 -0.93 7.42 -31.62
CA ASP A 542 -0.87 7.30 -33.08
C ASP A 542 -2.24 7.57 -33.70
N LEU A 543 -3.31 7.00 -33.12
CA LEU A 543 -4.68 7.25 -33.56
C LEU A 543 -5.05 8.73 -33.40
N GLU A 544 -4.71 9.36 -32.28
CA GLU A 544 -4.87 10.79 -32.08
C GLU A 544 -4.18 11.57 -33.21
N SER A 545 -2.89 11.30 -33.47
CA SER A 545 -2.12 12.00 -34.49
C SER A 545 -2.74 11.88 -35.89
N HIS A 546 -3.11 10.67 -36.32
CA HIS A 546 -3.75 10.46 -37.62
C HIS A 546 -5.14 11.13 -37.71
N LEU A 547 -5.93 11.07 -36.64
CA LEU A 547 -7.24 11.73 -36.62
C LEU A 547 -7.10 13.26 -36.67
N TYR A 548 -6.08 13.83 -36.03
CA TYR A 548 -5.78 15.27 -36.15
C TYR A 548 -5.37 15.67 -37.57
N GLU A 549 -4.71 14.80 -38.33
CA GLU A 549 -4.33 15.10 -39.72
C GLU A 549 -5.52 14.98 -40.69
N LEU A 550 -6.40 14.00 -40.47
CA LEU A 550 -7.50 13.68 -41.39
C LEU A 550 -8.76 14.53 -41.16
N PHE A 551 -9.06 14.90 -39.91
CA PHE A 551 -10.32 15.55 -39.55
C PHE A 551 -10.31 17.08 -39.27
N PRO A 552 -9.29 17.90 -39.58
CA PRO A 552 -9.38 19.36 -39.36
C PRO A 552 -10.56 20.01 -40.11
N GLY A 553 -10.85 19.52 -41.33
CA GLY A 553 -11.87 20.08 -42.22
C GLY A 553 -13.31 19.68 -41.84
N ASP A 554 -13.51 18.43 -41.42
CA ASP A 554 -14.86 17.89 -41.17
C ASP A 554 -15.44 18.30 -39.80
N ILE A 555 -14.57 18.58 -38.81
CA ILE A 555 -15.00 19.16 -37.53
C ILE A 555 -15.61 20.56 -37.73
N ALA A 556 -15.19 21.31 -38.75
CA ALA A 556 -15.76 22.62 -39.07
C ALA A 556 -17.18 22.53 -39.66
N LEU A 557 -17.56 21.39 -40.25
CA LEU A 557 -18.90 21.15 -40.80
C LEU A 557 -19.91 20.74 -39.70
N MET A 558 -19.44 20.12 -38.61
CA MET A 558 -20.30 19.61 -37.54
C MET A 558 -21.18 20.69 -36.88
N PRO A 559 -20.69 21.89 -36.54
CA PRO A 559 -21.52 22.99 -36.06
C PRO A 559 -22.58 23.44 -37.08
N SER A 560 -22.26 23.42 -38.37
CA SER A 560 -23.18 23.81 -39.45
C SER A 560 -24.30 22.78 -39.60
N LEU A 561 -23.97 21.48 -39.65
CA LEU A 561 -24.94 20.39 -39.73
C LEU A 561 -25.90 20.41 -38.52
N LYS A 562 -25.35 20.55 -37.30
CA LYS A 562 -26.14 20.65 -36.07
C LYS A 562 -26.99 21.92 -36.04
N GLY A 563 -26.49 23.04 -36.58
CA GLY A 563 -27.21 24.31 -36.70
C GLY A 563 -28.40 24.26 -37.65
N GLU A 564 -28.32 23.47 -38.72
CA GLU A 564 -29.41 23.21 -39.67
C GLU A 564 -30.36 22.08 -39.21
N GLY A 565 -30.15 21.51 -38.03
CA GLY A 565 -30.96 20.42 -37.50
C GLY A 565 -30.69 19.05 -38.14
N ILE A 566 -29.62 18.92 -38.93
CA ILE A 566 -29.18 17.66 -39.52
C ILE A 566 -28.42 16.86 -38.46
N THR A 567 -28.85 15.62 -38.21
CA THR A 567 -28.15 14.73 -37.26
C THR A 567 -26.92 14.13 -37.93
N PRO A 568 -25.69 14.42 -37.46
CA PRO A 568 -24.49 13.85 -38.06
C PRO A 568 -24.44 12.33 -37.85
N PRO A 569 -23.82 11.58 -38.77
CA PRO A 569 -23.53 10.17 -38.58
C PRO A 569 -22.83 9.90 -37.24
N THR A 570 -23.21 8.83 -36.55
CA THR A 570 -22.68 8.45 -35.22
C THR A 570 -21.15 8.36 -35.20
N ILE A 571 -20.54 7.93 -36.29
CA ILE A 571 -19.08 7.85 -36.44
C ILE A 571 -18.41 9.23 -36.34
N LEU A 572 -18.95 10.26 -37.01
CA LEU A 572 -18.40 11.62 -36.95
C LEU A 572 -18.55 12.23 -35.56
N THR A 573 -19.69 11.98 -34.91
CA THR A 573 -19.93 12.41 -33.53
C THR A 573 -18.96 11.75 -32.54
N SER A 574 -18.66 10.45 -32.74
CA SER A 574 -17.73 9.70 -31.87
C SER A 574 -16.28 10.20 -32.04
N LEU A 575 -15.87 10.48 -33.28
CA LEU A 575 -14.55 11.03 -33.59
C LEU A 575 -14.38 12.46 -33.07
N GLU A 576 -15.40 13.32 -33.26
CA GLU A 576 -15.44 14.67 -32.69
C GLU A 576 -15.29 14.62 -31.16
N GLN A 577 -16.04 13.74 -30.49
CA GLN A 577 -15.94 13.57 -29.05
C GLN A 577 -14.54 13.11 -28.62
N PHE A 578 -13.94 12.14 -29.33
CA PHE A 578 -12.59 11.66 -29.04
C PHE A 578 -11.54 12.78 -29.15
N ILE A 579 -11.54 13.52 -30.27
CA ILE A 579 -10.58 14.59 -30.53
C ILE A 579 -10.73 15.72 -29.50
N LEU A 580 -11.95 16.16 -29.19
CA LEU A 580 -12.18 17.24 -28.23
C LEU A 580 -11.74 16.86 -26.81
N ASN A 581 -11.95 15.61 -26.39
CA ASN A 581 -11.43 15.12 -25.11
C ASN A 581 -9.89 15.07 -25.11
N ALA A 582 -9.26 14.62 -26.20
CA ALA A 582 -7.81 14.60 -26.34
C ALA A 582 -7.20 16.02 -26.33
N GLU A 583 -7.86 17.02 -26.93
CA GLU A 583 -7.43 18.43 -26.86
C GLU A 583 -7.37 18.93 -25.42
N VAL A 584 -8.44 18.71 -24.64
CA VAL A 584 -8.50 19.11 -23.22
C VAL A 584 -7.42 18.38 -22.43
N ARG A 585 -7.27 17.07 -22.61
CA ARG A 585 -6.24 16.25 -21.96
C ARG A 585 -4.83 16.78 -22.23
N ARG A 586 -4.49 17.05 -23.49
CA ARG A 586 -3.17 17.61 -23.87
C ARG A 586 -2.90 18.94 -23.20
N CYS A 587 -3.91 19.81 -23.06
CA CYS A 587 -3.77 21.08 -22.35
C CYS A 587 -3.46 20.88 -20.85
N LEU A 588 -4.00 19.83 -20.24
CA LEU A 588 -3.76 19.51 -18.83
C LEU A 588 -2.37 18.88 -18.63
N GLU A 589 -1.98 17.94 -19.49
CA GLU A 589 -0.70 17.22 -19.42
C GLU A 589 0.50 18.12 -19.75
N ASN A 590 0.41 18.90 -20.83
CA ASN A 590 1.51 19.75 -21.27
C ASN A 590 1.62 20.99 -20.38
N GLY A 591 2.68 21.03 -19.56
CA GLY A 591 2.98 22.13 -18.64
C GLY A 591 3.03 23.51 -19.29
N THR A 592 3.33 23.56 -20.60
CA THR A 592 3.53 24.77 -21.42
C THR A 592 2.28 25.27 -22.15
N ILE A 593 1.20 24.49 -22.23
CA ILE A 593 -0.03 24.93 -22.92
C ILE A 593 -0.77 25.91 -22.00
N GLY A 594 -0.92 27.16 -22.46
CA GLY A 594 -1.55 28.22 -21.69
C GLY A 594 -3.05 28.01 -21.47
N ILE A 595 -3.55 28.43 -20.30
CA ILE A 595 -4.97 28.42 -19.91
C ILE A 595 -5.94 28.92 -21.00
N PRO A 596 -5.60 29.92 -21.85
CA PRO A 596 -6.45 30.31 -22.97
C PRO A 596 -6.78 29.16 -23.95
N LEU A 597 -5.81 28.27 -24.23
CA LEU A 597 -6.01 27.12 -25.10
C LEU A 597 -6.91 26.07 -24.44
N LEU A 598 -6.73 25.82 -23.12
CA LEU A 598 -7.63 24.96 -22.35
C LEU A 598 -9.06 25.49 -22.40
N LYS A 599 -9.27 26.79 -22.15
CA LYS A 599 -10.60 27.42 -22.20
C LYS A 599 -11.24 27.26 -23.58
N LYS A 600 -10.46 27.42 -24.66
CA LYS A 600 -10.94 27.20 -26.03
C LYS A 600 -11.34 25.74 -26.27
N ALA A 601 -10.53 24.77 -25.83
CA ALA A 601 -10.81 23.34 -25.96
C ALA A 601 -12.08 22.94 -25.18
N VAL A 602 -12.20 23.37 -23.91
CA VAL A 602 -13.39 23.12 -23.09
C VAL A 602 -14.65 23.74 -23.73
N THR A 603 -14.55 24.97 -24.23
CA THR A 603 -15.68 25.64 -24.89
C THR A 603 -16.13 24.87 -26.13
N ARG A 604 -15.20 24.40 -26.95
CA ARG A 604 -15.51 23.57 -28.12
C ARG A 604 -16.20 22.26 -27.72
N LEU A 605 -15.69 21.56 -26.71
CA LEU A 605 -16.28 20.32 -26.18
C LEU A 605 -17.75 20.52 -25.80
N ILE A 606 -18.05 21.62 -25.09
CA ILE A 606 -19.41 21.95 -24.65
C ILE A 606 -20.31 22.35 -25.82
N LEU A 607 -19.84 23.25 -26.70
CA LEU A 607 -20.63 23.70 -27.85
C LEU A 607 -20.96 22.56 -28.82
N SER A 608 -20.03 21.62 -28.98
CA SER A 608 -20.24 20.40 -29.76
C SER A 608 -21.17 19.39 -29.09
N ARG A 609 -21.59 19.61 -27.84
CA ARG A 609 -22.36 18.65 -27.01
C ARG A 609 -21.68 17.28 -26.92
N ALA A 610 -20.36 17.25 -26.95
CA ALA A 610 -19.58 16.04 -26.80
C ALA A 610 -19.55 15.62 -25.33
N THR A 611 -19.62 14.31 -25.06
CA THR A 611 -19.57 13.81 -23.68
C THR A 611 -18.12 13.90 -23.15
N PRO A 612 -17.87 14.55 -22.01
CA PRO A 612 -16.56 14.55 -21.39
C PRO A 612 -16.18 13.15 -20.90
N ASP A 613 -14.94 12.72 -21.16
CA ASP A 613 -14.35 11.55 -20.51
C ASP A 613 -13.96 11.93 -19.08
N THR A 614 -14.95 11.83 -18.19
CA THR A 614 -14.80 12.27 -16.81
C THR A 614 -13.68 11.55 -16.08
N ARG A 615 -13.40 10.28 -16.39
CA ARG A 615 -12.31 9.52 -15.75
C ARG A 615 -10.94 10.04 -16.17
N LEU A 616 -10.70 10.11 -17.48
CA LEU A 616 -9.41 10.52 -18.04
C LEU A 616 -9.10 11.99 -17.71
N LEU A 617 -10.09 12.87 -17.89
CA LEU A 617 -9.93 14.30 -17.64
C LEU A 617 -9.79 14.61 -16.15
N SER A 618 -10.50 13.91 -15.26
CA SER A 618 -10.34 14.13 -13.80
C SER A 618 -8.96 13.72 -13.32
N SER A 619 -8.43 12.59 -13.80
CA SER A 619 -7.07 12.15 -13.47
C SER A 619 -6.01 13.17 -13.94
N SER A 620 -6.13 13.63 -15.19
CA SER A 620 -5.22 14.62 -15.78
C SER A 620 -5.31 15.98 -15.07
N ALA A 621 -6.52 16.44 -14.75
CA ALA A 621 -6.76 17.68 -14.02
C ALA A 621 -6.23 17.62 -12.59
N THR A 622 -6.52 16.53 -11.86
CA THR A 622 -6.04 16.30 -10.49
C THR A 622 -4.51 16.34 -10.43
N SER A 623 -3.84 15.67 -11.39
CA SER A 623 -2.39 15.66 -11.50
C SER A 623 -1.82 17.07 -11.79
N ARG A 624 -2.49 17.83 -12.67
CA ARG A 624 -2.10 19.21 -12.99
C ARG A 624 -2.24 20.14 -11.79
N ILE A 625 -3.39 20.11 -11.12
CA ILE A 625 -3.70 20.94 -9.94
C ILE A 625 -2.68 20.66 -8.84
N SER A 626 -2.45 19.40 -8.51
CA SER A 626 -1.50 19.01 -7.44
C SER A 626 -0.07 19.47 -7.74
N ARG A 627 0.37 19.40 -9.00
CA ARG A 627 1.66 19.94 -9.43
C ARG A 627 1.75 21.46 -9.29
N ASP A 628 0.70 22.18 -9.66
CA ASP A 628 0.69 23.64 -9.63
C ASP A 628 0.59 24.18 -8.19
N VAL A 629 -0.19 23.53 -7.31
CA VAL A 629 -0.23 23.82 -5.87
C VAL A 629 1.15 23.66 -5.23
N LYS A 630 1.88 22.56 -5.53
CA LYS A 630 3.25 22.35 -5.04
C LYS A 630 4.19 23.49 -5.47
N LYS A 631 4.08 23.96 -6.71
CA LYS A 631 4.86 25.10 -7.22
C LYS A 631 4.51 26.42 -6.54
N ILE A 632 3.22 26.65 -6.27
CA ILE A 632 2.78 27.84 -5.51
C ILE A 632 3.37 27.79 -4.10
N MET A 633 3.34 26.64 -3.42
CA MET A 633 3.89 26.54 -2.06
C MET A 633 5.42 26.68 -2.00
N PHE A 634 6.12 26.41 -3.09
CA PHE A 634 7.57 26.64 -3.20
C PHE A 634 7.90 28.13 -3.42
N GLU A 635 7.05 28.86 -4.15
CA GLU A 635 7.20 30.30 -4.42
C GLU A 635 5.90 31.05 -4.10
N PRO A 636 5.55 31.20 -2.81
CA PRO A 636 4.22 31.65 -2.40
C PRO A 636 3.96 33.12 -2.73
N TYR A 637 4.98 33.94 -2.96
CA TYR A 637 4.84 35.36 -3.31
C TYR A 637 4.31 35.60 -4.74
N SER A 638 4.23 34.58 -5.60
CA SER A 638 3.77 34.75 -6.97
C SER A 638 2.24 34.75 -7.07
N VAL A 639 1.62 35.94 -6.98
CA VAL A 639 0.17 36.14 -7.22
C VAL A 639 -0.25 35.55 -8.57
N GLN A 640 0.61 35.66 -9.59
CA GLN A 640 0.31 35.16 -10.94
C GLN A 640 0.11 33.64 -10.97
N LYS A 641 0.89 32.86 -10.21
CA LYS A 641 0.73 31.39 -10.18
C LYS A 641 -0.60 30.98 -9.53
N ILE A 642 -1.03 31.69 -8.47
CA ILE A 642 -2.32 31.45 -7.81
C ILE A 642 -3.46 31.78 -8.77
N ARG A 643 -3.36 32.93 -9.45
CA ARG A 643 -4.31 33.34 -10.51
C ARG A 643 -4.42 32.31 -11.61
N ASP A 644 -3.30 31.81 -12.11
CA ASP A 644 -3.27 30.81 -13.17
C ASP A 644 -4.00 29.53 -12.72
N LEU A 645 -3.81 29.10 -11.47
CA LEU A 645 -4.53 27.96 -10.92
C LEU A 645 -6.03 28.23 -10.75
N ASN A 646 -6.42 29.38 -10.22
CA ASN A 646 -7.83 29.80 -10.13
C ASN A 646 -8.49 29.82 -11.52
N LEU A 647 -7.79 30.35 -12.53
CA LEU A 647 -8.26 30.37 -13.91
C LEU A 647 -8.39 28.97 -14.51
N LEU A 648 -7.47 28.05 -14.19
CA LEU A 648 -7.57 26.64 -14.58
C LEU A 648 -8.81 25.98 -13.97
N LEU A 649 -9.04 26.14 -12.66
CA LEU A 649 -10.20 25.58 -11.95
C LEU A 649 -11.52 26.15 -12.51
N ARG A 650 -11.57 27.47 -12.75
CA ARG A 650 -12.70 28.13 -13.43
C ARG A 650 -12.94 27.57 -14.84
N ALA A 651 -11.87 27.31 -15.60
CA ALA A 651 -11.98 26.77 -16.96
C ALA A 651 -12.51 25.33 -16.97
N LEU A 652 -12.25 24.55 -15.91
CA LEU A 652 -12.72 23.17 -15.78
C LEU A 652 -14.14 23.05 -15.20
N LYS A 653 -14.62 24.05 -14.45
CA LYS A 653 -15.94 24.06 -13.81
C LYS A 653 -17.10 23.61 -14.71
N PRO A 654 -17.19 24.02 -16.00
CA PRO A 654 -18.29 23.60 -16.87
C PRO A 654 -18.34 22.09 -17.15
N LEU A 655 -17.23 21.36 -16.99
CA LEU A 655 -17.14 19.92 -17.24
C LEU A 655 -17.66 19.08 -16.07
N SER A 656 -17.85 19.67 -14.87
CA SER A 656 -18.30 18.96 -13.66
C SER A 656 -17.51 17.69 -13.35
N LEU A 657 -16.18 17.77 -13.47
CA LEU A 657 -15.27 16.64 -13.27
C LEU A 657 -15.23 16.21 -11.79
N PRO A 658 -15.32 14.91 -11.46
CA PRO A 658 -15.06 14.41 -10.11
C PRO A 658 -13.55 14.44 -9.79
N LEU A 659 -13.07 15.54 -9.22
CA LEU A 659 -11.66 15.72 -8.86
C LEU A 659 -11.32 15.11 -7.49
N ASP A 660 -10.17 14.44 -7.36
CA ASP A 660 -9.60 14.05 -6.07
C ASP A 660 -8.58 15.12 -5.63
N LEU A 661 -9.03 16.08 -4.82
CA LEU A 661 -8.22 17.23 -4.42
C LEU A 661 -7.48 17.04 -3.10
N ARG A 662 -7.52 15.85 -2.48
CA ARG A 662 -7.00 15.61 -1.13
C ARG A 662 -5.54 16.04 -0.94
N GLU A 663 -4.66 15.70 -1.89
CA GLU A 663 -3.25 16.11 -1.82
C GLU A 663 -3.13 17.65 -1.88
N SER A 664 -3.87 18.28 -2.79
CA SER A 664 -3.87 19.74 -2.97
C SER A 664 -4.45 20.47 -1.75
N GLN A 665 -5.52 19.94 -1.17
CA GLN A 665 -6.15 20.41 0.07
C GLN A 665 -5.16 20.35 1.24
N ASN A 666 -4.51 19.20 1.45
CA ASN A 666 -3.53 19.03 2.52
C ASN A 666 -2.33 19.97 2.37
N ILE A 667 -1.81 20.12 1.15
CA ILE A 667 -0.69 21.04 0.87
C ILE A 667 -1.11 22.49 1.13
N TYR A 668 -2.29 22.91 0.66
CA TYR A 668 -2.81 24.25 0.89
C TYR A 668 -3.00 24.52 2.38
N PHE A 669 -3.66 23.61 3.10
CA PHE A 669 -3.93 23.72 4.54
C PHE A 669 -2.64 23.80 5.37
N ALA A 670 -1.72 22.85 5.20
CA ALA A 670 -0.49 22.76 5.97
C ALA A 670 0.43 23.99 5.80
N ASN A 671 0.28 24.73 4.71
CA ASN A 671 1.12 25.88 4.38
C ASN A 671 0.39 27.22 4.54
N TYR A 672 -0.89 27.22 4.88
CA TYR A 672 -1.73 28.41 4.92
C TYR A 672 -1.11 29.56 5.73
N SER A 673 -0.84 29.32 7.02
CA SER A 673 -0.27 30.33 7.93
C SER A 673 1.15 30.76 7.52
N ARG A 674 1.98 29.78 7.11
CA ARG A 674 3.35 30.02 6.66
C ARG A 674 3.40 30.94 5.43
N CYS A 675 2.52 30.69 4.46
CA CYS A 675 2.42 31.49 3.25
C CYS A 675 1.96 32.92 3.55
N ILE A 676 0.94 33.09 4.41
CA ILE A 676 0.48 34.42 4.84
C ILE A 676 1.61 35.21 5.51
N ASP A 677 2.32 34.58 6.46
CA ASP A 677 3.43 35.24 7.16
C ASP A 677 4.58 35.61 6.21
N GLN A 678 4.92 34.70 5.29
CA GLN A 678 5.98 34.93 4.32
C GLN A 678 5.62 36.07 3.36
N VAL A 679 4.37 36.17 2.91
CA VAL A 679 3.92 37.23 2.00
C VAL A 679 3.84 38.57 2.75
N ARG A 680 3.31 38.60 3.98
CA ARG A 680 3.29 39.81 4.84
C ARG A 680 4.67 40.42 5.06
N ARG A 681 5.73 39.60 5.14
CA ARG A 681 7.12 40.07 5.35
C ARG A 681 7.80 40.59 4.09
N ASN A 682 7.36 40.16 2.90
CA ASN A 682 8.09 40.39 1.65
C ASN A 682 7.36 41.33 0.68
N VAL A 683 6.09 41.65 0.93
CA VAL A 683 5.34 42.60 0.12
C VAL A 683 5.44 43.99 0.76
N GLU A 684 5.95 44.96 -0.01
CA GLU A 684 6.17 46.34 0.45
C GLU A 684 4.89 47.20 0.42
N ASN A 685 3.85 46.76 -0.29
CA ASN A 685 2.62 47.53 -0.51
C ASN A 685 1.37 46.73 -0.14
N ASP A 686 0.52 47.32 0.70
CA ASP A 686 -0.76 46.74 1.12
C ASP A 686 -1.62 46.28 -0.06
N LYS A 687 -1.60 46.99 -1.20
CA LYS A 687 -2.42 46.62 -2.36
C LYS A 687 -2.06 45.25 -2.95
N GLU A 688 -0.78 44.90 -3.00
CA GLU A 688 -0.32 43.59 -3.50
C GLU A 688 -0.62 42.48 -2.49
N LEU A 689 -0.51 42.79 -1.20
CA LEU A 689 -0.85 41.87 -0.12
C LEU A 689 -2.34 41.52 -0.14
N HIS A 690 -3.23 42.52 -0.25
CA HIS A 690 -4.67 42.30 -0.37
C HIS A 690 -5.01 41.47 -1.61
N GLN A 691 -4.38 41.79 -2.75
CA GLN A 691 -4.58 41.05 -3.99
C GLN A 691 -4.13 39.58 -3.87
N TRP A 692 -3.03 39.32 -3.16
CA TRP A 692 -2.59 37.97 -2.87
C TRP A 692 -3.60 37.22 -2.00
N ILE A 693 -4.06 37.86 -0.91
CA ILE A 693 -5.02 37.29 0.04
C ILE A 693 -6.32 36.91 -0.68
N ASP A 694 -6.86 37.81 -1.51
CA ASP A 694 -8.09 37.57 -2.26
C ASP A 694 -7.99 36.34 -3.18
N GLU A 695 -6.90 36.24 -3.95
CA GLU A 695 -6.67 35.12 -4.87
C GLU A 695 -6.43 33.80 -4.13
N PHE A 696 -5.71 33.86 -3.01
CA PHE A 696 -5.43 32.69 -2.18
C PHE A 696 -6.70 32.19 -1.49
N GLN A 697 -7.53 33.09 -0.94
CA GLN A 697 -8.84 32.75 -0.38
C GLN A 697 -9.79 32.20 -1.44
N GLU A 698 -9.76 32.73 -2.67
CA GLU A 698 -10.54 32.15 -3.75
C GLU A 698 -10.11 30.72 -4.07
N LEU A 699 -8.80 30.45 -4.09
CA LEU A 699 -8.28 29.09 -4.24
C LEU A 699 -8.81 28.17 -3.13
N GLY A 700 -8.82 28.64 -1.88
CA GLY A 700 -9.41 27.93 -0.73
C GLY A 700 -10.88 27.54 -0.95
N LYS A 701 -11.69 28.42 -1.58
CA LYS A 701 -13.09 28.11 -1.92
C LYS A 701 -13.22 26.95 -2.90
N TYR A 702 -12.31 26.79 -3.86
CA TYR A 702 -12.31 25.61 -4.75
C TYR A 702 -11.90 24.32 -4.04
N PHE A 703 -11.21 24.43 -2.91
CA PHE A 703 -10.78 23.32 -2.07
C PHE A 703 -11.75 23.03 -0.93
N ASP A 704 -12.88 23.73 -0.84
CA ASP A 704 -13.82 23.67 0.29
C ASP A 704 -13.14 23.96 1.64
N ILE A 705 -12.12 24.82 1.63
CA ILE A 705 -11.38 25.30 2.81
C ILE A 705 -11.61 26.81 2.94
N VAL A 706 -12.38 27.23 3.93
CA VAL A 706 -12.68 28.65 4.19
C VAL A 706 -12.04 29.07 5.51
N TYR A 707 -11.17 30.08 5.45
CA TYR A 707 -10.56 30.72 6.61
C TYR A 707 -10.85 32.22 6.63
N ASP A 708 -11.15 32.75 7.81
CA ASP A 708 -11.37 34.18 8.00
C ASP A 708 -10.05 34.89 8.32
N VAL A 709 -9.44 35.52 7.31
CA VAL A 709 -8.14 36.22 7.43
C VAL A 709 -8.24 37.46 8.34
N ALA A 710 -9.45 37.99 8.55
CA ALA A 710 -9.70 39.20 9.30
C ALA A 710 -9.48 39.08 10.83
N SER A 711 -9.28 37.87 11.37
CA SER A 711 -9.16 37.62 12.81
C SER A 711 -7.72 37.48 13.33
N SER A 712 -6.70 37.61 12.47
CA SER A 712 -5.28 37.40 12.84
C SER A 712 -4.46 38.67 13.01
N SER A 713 -5.11 39.83 13.13
CA SER A 713 -4.47 41.11 13.46
C SER A 713 -4.78 41.47 14.91
N GLU A 714 -3.72 41.55 15.74
CA GLU A 714 -3.69 42.02 17.15
C GLU A 714 -4.14 40.93 18.18
N GLU A 715 -3.43 40.55 19.24
CA GLU A 715 -2.37 41.17 20.04
C GLU A 715 -1.41 40.11 20.61
N ASN A 716 -0.12 40.44 20.61
CA ASN A 716 0.91 39.77 21.39
C ASN A 716 1.42 40.79 22.42
N HIS A 717 0.68 41.01 23.51
CA HIS A 717 1.16 41.73 24.69
C HIS A 717 0.72 41.03 25.98
N SER A 718 1.68 40.99 26.91
CA SER A 718 1.69 40.33 28.21
C SER A 718 0.55 40.77 29.15
N PRO A 719 0.31 40.03 30.25
CA PRO A 719 -0.99 39.90 30.89
C PRO A 719 -1.28 41.02 31.90
N ASN A 720 -2.56 41.38 32.05
CA ASN A 720 -3.06 41.85 33.34
C ASN A 720 -4.58 41.56 33.48
N PRO A 721 -5.05 41.26 34.71
CA PRO A 721 -6.26 40.50 34.96
C PRO A 721 -7.49 41.40 35.11
N LEU A 722 -8.65 40.86 34.73
CA LEU A 722 -9.90 40.93 35.48
C LEU A 722 -10.85 39.83 34.99
#